data_AF-A0A835KZF1-F1
#
_entry.id   AF-A0A835KZF1-F1
#
_cell.length_a   1.000
_cell.length_b   1.000
_cell.length_c   1.000
_cell.angle_alpha   90.00
_cell.angle_beta   90.00
_cell.angle_gamma   90.00
#
_symmetry.space_group_name_H-M   'P 1'
#
loop_
_entity.id
_entity.type
_entity.pdbx_description
1 polymer ?
#
loop_
_entity_poly.entity_id
_entity_poly.type
_entity_poly.pdbx_seq_one_letter_code
_entity_poly.pdbx_strand_id
1 'polypeptide(L)'
;MSAMRIGARALTTHLLSKGQTGNSIPSQRNISTTNINNMKFVQFTYKDDPKQIRAGYLDGECVVDINKIDSNVPHTMLGLLNYEHINKVFGYPTLKPKSVPLSDVTLKAPIHGVDKILCVALNYADHCKEQNLSEPKIPIIFSKFASTIIGPNEAVKIRTHISKKVDWEVELAVIIGKTASSVKAADAYKYIFGYTVAQDISGRDWQKEANGGQFLLGKSQDTFCPIGPCIVSADEIGDPHTLDIKCSVNNEKKQNSNTCQLIHKIPDVIERISSIMTLLPGDIILTGTPGGVGMHRKPPQFLKPGDTITSEIEKIGTLVVSVEEHNQSMKFVQFVPNDTPNSLRVGYMHGDAVVDVCSYDCKLPKTMIEILKADLANTIAMVSSPNLKSVIPLSEVTLKAPIHGMDKILCLALNYADHCRDHKLPEPKVPVVFHKFASTIIGPNEAIKIRTDVTKKPDWEVELAVIIGKTASSVKAADAYKYIFGYTVAQDISGRDWQKEANGGQFLLGKSQDTFCPIGPWIVTADEISDPHNLNIKCFLNNELKQNSNTSNLIYKIPAIIERISTVITLLPGDLILTGTPGGVGVYQDPPEFLKPGDVLTSEIEKIGTLVSDKILQCTLSTGCIGLDQERSPEVPTSNVYEAKRAMKFVQFARNETPNEVRVGYLHQFGVVDLCCHGCDMPRTMIEILKADIADKIRQSRQGFGVAHNYSDHCQDLGVDEPSVPWIFSKFPSTIIGPNQAVRIRTVCESQDTFCPLGPYIMTSDEAGNVENLAMLCSVNGEVKQKGNTSQMIHKIPAIVERITTVMTLYPGDVILTGTPAGIGGMRDPPEFLKPGDVIRSEIQNIGVLTTSVEEF
;
A
#
# COMPACT_ATOMS: atom_id res chain seq x y z
N MET A 1 -70.83 22.06 -9.52
CA MET A 1 -70.91 21.46 -10.87
C MET A 1 -70.61 19.98 -10.74
N SER A 2 -71.54 19.17 -11.27
CA SER A 2 -71.59 17.70 -11.50
C SER A 2 -70.53 16.80 -10.84
N ALA A 3 -70.92 15.92 -9.89
CA ALA A 3 -71.62 14.62 -10.04
C ALA A 3 -70.59 13.47 -10.19
N MET A 4 -70.71 12.27 -9.60
CA MET A 4 -71.68 11.55 -8.76
C MET A 4 -70.90 10.33 -8.22
N ARG A 5 -70.95 9.97 -6.92
CA ARG A 5 -71.82 8.95 -6.27
C ARG A 5 -71.62 7.50 -6.81
N ILE A 6 -71.68 6.39 -6.06
CA ILE A 6 -71.96 6.00 -4.67
C ILE A 6 -71.69 4.48 -4.62
N GLY A 7 -71.39 3.93 -3.43
CA GLY A 7 -71.70 2.52 -3.17
C GLY A 7 -71.13 1.93 -1.87
N ALA A 8 -71.66 2.32 -0.71
CA ALA A 8 -71.39 1.69 0.58
C ALA A 8 -72.69 1.21 1.26
N ARG A 9 -72.62 0.05 1.93
CA ARG A 9 -73.29 -0.39 3.20
C ARG A 9 -73.47 -1.92 3.17
N ALA A 10 -72.78 -2.69 4.01
CA ALA A 10 -72.99 -2.95 5.44
C ALA A 10 -74.24 -3.80 5.74
N LEU A 11 -74.05 -5.02 6.28
CA LEU A 11 -74.67 -5.49 7.53
C LEU A 11 -74.32 -6.97 7.86
N THR A 12 -74.11 -7.18 9.16
CA THR A 12 -73.77 -8.38 9.94
C THR A 12 -74.89 -9.41 9.96
N THR A 13 -74.57 -10.72 10.01
CA THR A 13 -75.17 -11.72 10.93
C THR A 13 -74.58 -13.13 10.77
N HIS A 14 -74.18 -13.73 11.90
CA HIS A 14 -74.00 -15.18 12.08
C HIS A 14 -75.37 -15.88 12.10
N LEU A 15 -75.49 -17.06 11.49
CA LEU A 15 -76.40 -18.13 11.93
C LEU A 15 -76.02 -19.49 11.30
N LEU A 16 -75.99 -20.49 12.18
CA LEU A 16 -75.77 -21.92 11.94
C LEU A 16 -77.00 -22.58 11.30
N SER A 17 -76.78 -23.63 10.50
CA SER A 17 -77.30 -25.00 10.69
C SER A 17 -77.69 -25.75 9.40
N LYS A 18 -77.21 -27.01 9.33
CA LYS A 18 -77.81 -28.25 8.74
C LYS A 18 -78.22 -28.22 7.25
N GLY A 19 -77.94 -29.22 6.41
CA GLY A 19 -77.49 -30.59 6.65
C GLY A 19 -77.17 -31.29 5.31
N GLN A 20 -76.52 -32.44 5.47
CA GLN A 20 -75.99 -33.34 4.44
C GLN A 20 -77.03 -33.86 3.45
N THR A 21 -76.60 -34.15 2.22
CA THR A 21 -76.69 -35.50 1.58
C THR A 21 -75.92 -35.50 0.26
N GLY A 22 -75.14 -36.55 -0.01
CA GLY A 22 -74.46 -36.75 -1.29
C GLY A 22 -73.33 -37.78 -1.23
N ASN A 23 -73.64 -39.01 -1.65
CA ASN A 23 -72.79 -40.20 -1.62
C ASN A 23 -71.52 -40.14 -2.51
N SER A 24 -70.45 -40.75 -1.97
CA SER A 24 -69.30 -41.49 -2.53
C SER A 24 -69.47 -42.11 -3.95
N ILE A 25 -68.51 -42.35 -4.86
CA ILE A 25 -67.06 -42.72 -4.92
C ILE A 25 -66.59 -42.49 -6.42
N PRO A 26 -65.35 -42.75 -6.91
CA PRO A 26 -63.97 -42.35 -6.53
C PRO A 26 -63.31 -41.43 -7.59
N SER A 27 -62.29 -40.67 -7.20
CA SER A 27 -61.11 -40.56 -8.08
C SER A 27 -59.84 -40.60 -7.24
N GLN A 28 -59.22 -41.78 -7.18
CA GLN A 28 -57.80 -41.86 -6.98
C GLN A 28 -57.14 -41.10 -8.13
N ARG A 29 -56.63 -39.91 -7.85
CA ARG A 29 -55.44 -39.43 -8.55
C ARG A 29 -54.28 -39.67 -7.61
N ASN A 30 -53.69 -40.85 -7.77
CA ASN A 30 -52.31 -41.08 -7.40
C ASN A 30 -51.46 -40.01 -8.08
N ILE A 31 -51.15 -38.92 -7.37
CA ILE A 31 -50.01 -38.09 -7.74
C ILE A 31 -48.81 -38.96 -7.37
N SER A 32 -48.29 -39.63 -8.39
CA SER A 32 -47.01 -40.30 -8.38
C SER A 32 -46.00 -39.43 -7.63
N THR A 33 -45.52 -39.93 -6.49
CA THR A 33 -44.28 -39.49 -5.84
C THR A 33 -43.13 -39.83 -6.76
N THR A 34 -42.93 -39.04 -7.81
CA THR A 34 -41.67 -39.03 -8.56
C THR A 34 -40.61 -38.46 -7.63
N ASN A 35 -39.62 -39.31 -7.31
CA ASN A 35 -38.43 -39.05 -6.51
C ASN A 35 -38.01 -37.57 -6.49
N ILE A 36 -38.05 -36.95 -5.31
CA ILE A 36 -37.32 -35.72 -5.04
C ILE A 36 -35.85 -36.14 -5.05
N ASN A 37 -35.19 -35.94 -6.19
CA ASN A 37 -33.82 -36.35 -6.46
C ASN A 37 -32.83 -35.59 -5.54
N ASN A 38 -31.75 -36.26 -5.11
CA ASN A 38 -30.62 -35.71 -4.35
C ASN A 38 -30.33 -34.23 -4.70
N MET A 39 -30.51 -33.31 -3.75
CA MET A 39 -30.25 -31.89 -3.95
C MET A 39 -28.97 -31.47 -3.22
N LYS A 40 -27.87 -31.74 -3.92
CA LYS A 40 -26.54 -31.28 -3.56
C LYS A 40 -26.26 -29.92 -4.19
N PHE A 41 -26.52 -28.85 -3.44
CA PHE A 41 -26.33 -27.47 -3.89
C PHE A 41 -24.85 -27.13 -4.04
N VAL A 42 -24.50 -26.47 -5.14
CA VAL A 42 -23.14 -26.01 -5.42
C VAL A 42 -23.12 -24.57 -5.88
N GLN A 43 -21.99 -23.91 -5.64
CA GLN A 43 -21.60 -22.72 -6.39
C GLN A 43 -20.49 -23.09 -7.35
N PHE A 44 -20.52 -22.52 -8.54
CA PHE A 44 -19.53 -22.78 -9.57
C PHE A 44 -19.37 -21.58 -10.49
N THR A 45 -18.29 -21.58 -11.26
CA THR A 45 -18.09 -20.71 -12.42
C THR A 45 -17.89 -21.57 -13.65
N TYR A 46 -18.24 -21.06 -14.83
CA TYR A 46 -17.79 -21.73 -16.04
C TYR A 46 -16.29 -21.52 -16.23
N LYS A 47 -15.61 -22.44 -16.92
CA LYS A 47 -14.17 -22.28 -17.20
C LYS A 47 -13.90 -21.14 -18.19
N ASP A 48 -14.81 -20.89 -19.12
CA ASP A 48 -14.75 -19.79 -20.09
C ASP A 48 -15.23 -18.45 -19.51
N ASP A 49 -16.05 -18.46 -18.46
CA ASP A 49 -16.43 -17.29 -17.66
C ASP A 49 -16.15 -17.48 -16.15
N PRO A 50 -14.88 -17.37 -15.73
CA PRO A 50 -14.47 -17.60 -14.34
C PRO A 50 -14.87 -16.47 -13.39
N LYS A 51 -15.43 -15.35 -13.88
CA LYS A 51 -15.81 -14.20 -13.04
C LYS A 51 -17.25 -14.30 -12.54
N GLN A 52 -18.11 -14.99 -13.29
CA GLN A 52 -19.53 -15.08 -12.93
C GLN A 52 -19.78 -16.31 -12.04
N ILE A 53 -19.97 -16.06 -10.73
CA ILE A 53 -20.48 -17.08 -9.81
C ILE A 53 -21.92 -17.44 -10.21
N ARG A 54 -22.24 -18.72 -10.13
CA ARG A 54 -23.55 -19.29 -10.41
C ARG A 54 -23.87 -20.32 -9.34
N ALA A 55 -25.16 -20.56 -9.12
CA ALA A 55 -25.63 -21.59 -8.20
C ALA A 55 -26.27 -22.74 -8.99
N GLY A 56 -26.22 -23.94 -8.43
CA GLY A 56 -26.65 -25.14 -9.13
C GLY A 56 -26.82 -26.35 -8.23
N TYR A 57 -27.12 -27.48 -8.87
CA TYR A 57 -27.19 -28.81 -8.24
C TYR A 57 -26.17 -29.75 -8.85
N LEU A 58 -25.54 -30.61 -8.06
CA LEU A 58 -24.83 -31.78 -8.60
C LEU A 58 -25.84 -32.83 -9.05
N ASP A 59 -25.66 -33.32 -10.26
CA ASP A 59 -26.39 -34.45 -10.85
C ASP A 59 -25.39 -35.39 -11.53
N GLY A 60 -24.90 -36.38 -10.76
CA GLY A 60 -23.80 -37.24 -11.17
C GLY A 60 -22.53 -36.42 -11.50
N GLU A 61 -22.01 -36.60 -12.71
CA GLU A 61 -20.83 -35.89 -13.24
C GLU A 61 -21.18 -34.54 -13.90
N CYS A 62 -22.37 -34.01 -13.63
CA CYS A 62 -22.84 -32.75 -14.18
C CYS A 62 -23.28 -31.77 -13.08
N VAL A 63 -23.36 -30.50 -13.45
CA VAL A 63 -24.02 -29.44 -12.69
C VAL A 63 -25.25 -28.95 -13.43
N VAL A 64 -26.38 -28.89 -12.74
CA VAL A 64 -27.59 -28.22 -13.22
C VAL A 64 -27.51 -26.74 -12.84
N ASP A 65 -27.37 -25.86 -13.83
CA ASP A 65 -27.34 -24.41 -13.64
C ASP A 65 -28.75 -23.83 -13.46
N ILE A 66 -29.14 -23.53 -12.21
CA ILE A 66 -30.48 -23.01 -11.92
C ILE A 66 -30.68 -21.61 -12.49
N ASN A 67 -29.63 -20.80 -12.61
CA ASN A 67 -29.71 -19.45 -13.14
C ASN A 67 -29.96 -19.46 -14.66
N LYS A 68 -29.66 -20.57 -15.35
CA LYS A 68 -30.09 -20.80 -16.75
C LYS A 68 -31.55 -21.28 -16.85
N ILE A 69 -32.11 -21.85 -15.78
CA ILE A 69 -33.52 -22.27 -15.73
C ILE A 69 -34.41 -21.05 -15.48
N ASP A 70 -34.07 -20.24 -14.48
CA ASP A 70 -34.75 -18.99 -14.14
C ASP A 70 -33.72 -17.90 -13.87
N SER A 71 -33.68 -16.90 -14.75
CA SER A 71 -32.74 -15.79 -14.66
C SER A 71 -33.04 -14.81 -13.51
N ASN A 72 -34.20 -14.93 -12.85
CA ASN A 72 -34.54 -14.09 -11.68
C ASN A 72 -34.00 -14.65 -10.37
N VAL A 73 -33.53 -15.91 -10.39
CA VAL A 73 -32.97 -16.55 -9.21
C VAL A 73 -31.57 -15.97 -8.94
N PRO A 74 -31.25 -15.60 -7.68
CA PRO A 74 -29.93 -15.10 -7.33
C PRO A 74 -28.79 -16.05 -7.73
N HIS A 75 -27.65 -15.46 -8.10
CA HIS A 75 -26.48 -16.18 -8.60
C HIS A 75 -25.61 -16.83 -7.52
N THR A 76 -25.80 -16.46 -6.25
CA THR A 76 -25.03 -16.98 -5.11
C THR A 76 -25.92 -17.78 -4.18
N MET A 77 -25.34 -18.76 -3.49
CA MET A 77 -26.05 -19.57 -2.50
C MET A 77 -26.61 -18.72 -1.36
N LEU A 78 -25.87 -17.72 -0.88
CA LEU A 78 -26.39 -16.78 0.12
C LEU A 78 -27.58 -15.98 -0.43
N GLY A 79 -27.51 -15.56 -1.70
CA GLY A 79 -28.63 -14.92 -2.38
C GLY A 79 -29.85 -15.84 -2.46
N LEU A 80 -29.64 -17.13 -2.77
CA LEU A 80 -30.71 -18.14 -2.76
C LEU A 80 -31.35 -18.30 -1.39
N LEU A 81 -30.57 -18.38 -0.32
CA LEU A 81 -31.08 -18.53 1.05
C LEU A 81 -31.95 -17.34 1.48
N ASN A 82 -31.66 -16.15 0.94
CA ASN A 82 -32.46 -14.94 1.18
C ASN A 82 -33.53 -14.70 0.11
N TYR A 83 -33.67 -15.61 -0.86
CA TYR A 83 -34.65 -15.48 -1.93
C TYR A 83 -36.04 -15.89 -1.45
N GLU A 84 -37.00 -14.95 -1.52
CA GLU A 84 -38.38 -15.16 -1.05
C GLU A 84 -39.06 -16.41 -1.68
N HIS A 85 -38.66 -16.76 -2.90
CA HIS A 85 -39.21 -17.90 -3.63
C HIS A 85 -38.27 -19.11 -3.70
N ILE A 86 -37.35 -19.28 -2.74
CA ILE A 86 -36.41 -20.41 -2.70
C ILE A 86 -37.10 -21.78 -2.84
N ASN A 87 -38.32 -21.95 -2.30
CA ASN A 87 -39.10 -23.17 -2.42
C ASN A 87 -39.38 -23.60 -3.87
N LYS A 88 -39.41 -22.64 -4.82
CA LYS A 88 -39.55 -22.95 -6.26
C LYS A 88 -38.32 -23.66 -6.82
N VAL A 89 -37.14 -23.37 -6.27
CA VAL A 89 -35.85 -23.88 -6.75
C VAL A 89 -35.78 -25.40 -6.54
N PHE A 90 -36.31 -25.90 -5.42
CA PHE A 90 -36.43 -27.33 -5.12
C PHE A 90 -37.35 -28.09 -6.10
N GLY A 91 -38.20 -27.39 -6.84
CA GLY A 91 -39.08 -27.96 -7.85
C GLY A 91 -38.50 -27.99 -9.27
N TYR A 92 -37.28 -27.48 -9.48
CA TYR A 92 -36.65 -27.49 -10.80
C TYR A 92 -36.20 -28.92 -11.17
N PRO A 93 -36.60 -29.42 -12.37
CA PRO A 93 -36.33 -30.80 -12.75
C PRO A 93 -34.83 -31.06 -12.94
N THR A 94 -34.33 -32.16 -12.38
CA THR A 94 -32.97 -32.68 -12.59
C THR A 94 -32.83 -33.50 -13.89
N LEU A 95 -33.77 -33.40 -14.84
CA LEU A 95 -33.73 -34.14 -16.11
C LEU A 95 -33.73 -33.20 -17.31
N LYS A 96 -32.70 -33.40 -18.17
CA LYS A 96 -32.23 -32.66 -19.36
C LYS A 96 -33.28 -31.82 -20.11
N PRO A 97 -32.90 -30.61 -20.61
CA PRO A 97 -31.56 -30.31 -21.15
C PRO A 97 -31.00 -28.94 -20.71
N LYS A 98 -30.30 -28.83 -19.57
CA LYS A 98 -29.40 -27.70 -19.22
C LYS A 98 -28.28 -28.07 -18.22
N SER A 99 -27.88 -29.34 -18.16
CA SER A 99 -26.75 -29.78 -17.32
C SER A 99 -25.41 -29.53 -18.03
N VAL A 100 -24.41 -29.09 -17.29
CA VAL A 100 -23.05 -28.83 -17.77
C VAL A 100 -22.10 -29.84 -17.12
N PRO A 101 -21.19 -30.48 -17.88
CA PRO A 101 -20.22 -31.40 -17.31
C PRO A 101 -19.40 -30.76 -16.17
N LEU A 102 -19.12 -31.50 -15.10
CA LEU A 102 -18.23 -31.04 -14.03
C LEU A 102 -16.84 -30.66 -14.56
N SER A 103 -16.40 -31.29 -15.66
CA SER A 103 -15.16 -30.97 -16.36
C SER A 103 -15.14 -29.56 -16.95
N ASP A 104 -16.29 -28.91 -17.14
CA ASP A 104 -16.40 -27.61 -17.83
C ASP A 104 -16.66 -26.46 -16.86
N VAL A 105 -16.77 -26.77 -15.57
CA VAL A 105 -16.96 -25.80 -14.49
C VAL A 105 -15.82 -25.86 -13.48
N THR A 106 -15.72 -24.83 -12.66
CA THR A 106 -14.89 -24.83 -11.45
C THR A 106 -15.82 -24.69 -10.26
N LEU A 107 -15.88 -25.71 -9.40
CA LEU A 107 -16.62 -25.62 -8.15
C LEU A 107 -15.96 -24.57 -7.25
N LYS A 108 -16.79 -23.77 -6.57
CA LYS A 108 -16.39 -22.82 -5.54
C LYS A 108 -16.84 -23.38 -4.18
N ALA A 109 -16.44 -22.71 -3.09
CA ALA A 109 -17.07 -22.99 -1.79
C ALA A 109 -18.59 -22.90 -1.97
N PRO A 110 -19.38 -23.85 -1.45
CA PRO A 110 -20.81 -23.90 -1.76
C PRO A 110 -21.59 -22.73 -1.17
N ILE A 111 -21.00 -21.95 -0.27
CA ILE A 111 -21.51 -20.66 0.18
C ILE A 111 -20.37 -19.69 0.51
N HIS A 112 -20.57 -18.40 0.25
CA HIS A 112 -19.63 -17.30 0.53
C HIS A 112 -20.41 -16.07 1.03
N GLY A 113 -19.69 -15.08 1.59
CA GLY A 113 -20.27 -13.80 2.00
C GLY A 113 -21.14 -13.86 3.25
N VAL A 114 -20.98 -14.92 4.05
CA VAL A 114 -21.74 -15.17 5.28
C VAL A 114 -21.42 -14.13 6.36
N ASP A 115 -22.35 -13.91 7.28
CA ASP A 115 -22.15 -12.98 8.40
C ASP A 115 -21.16 -13.57 9.43
N LYS A 116 -21.35 -14.85 9.79
CA LYS A 116 -20.49 -15.51 10.78
C LYS A 116 -20.30 -17.01 10.57
N ILE A 117 -19.12 -17.45 11.00
CA ILE A 117 -18.73 -18.85 11.11
C ILE A 117 -18.47 -19.12 12.59
N LEU A 118 -19.32 -19.94 13.20
CA LEU A 118 -19.22 -20.32 14.61
C LEU A 118 -18.75 -21.78 14.69
N CYS A 119 -17.97 -22.09 15.71
CA CYS A 119 -17.31 -23.38 15.84
C CYS A 119 -17.46 -23.91 17.28
N VAL A 120 -17.56 -25.23 17.44
CA VAL A 120 -17.69 -25.88 18.76
C VAL A 120 -16.42 -26.64 19.11
N ALA A 121 -15.64 -26.13 20.06
CA ALA A 121 -14.42 -26.78 20.51
C ALA A 121 -14.72 -28.02 21.39
N LEU A 122 -13.87 -29.05 21.27
CA LEU A 122 -13.91 -30.27 22.08
C LEU A 122 -15.27 -30.99 22.06
N ASN A 123 -15.95 -31.03 20.91
CA ASN A 123 -17.30 -31.59 20.82
C ASN A 123 -17.35 -33.06 20.38
N TYR A 124 -16.22 -33.77 20.29
CA TYR A 124 -16.16 -35.19 19.99
C TYR A 124 -15.58 -35.97 21.17
N ALA A 125 -16.26 -37.04 21.58
CA ALA A 125 -15.84 -37.88 22.72
C ALA A 125 -14.50 -38.58 22.46
N ASP A 126 -14.26 -39.06 21.24
CA ASP A 126 -12.98 -39.67 20.86
C ASP A 126 -11.82 -38.68 20.82
N HIS A 127 -12.07 -37.41 20.45
CA HIS A 127 -11.09 -36.33 20.52
C HIS A 127 -10.75 -35.93 21.95
N CYS A 128 -11.74 -35.87 22.85
CA CYS A 128 -11.50 -35.65 24.27
C CYS A 128 -10.65 -36.78 24.87
N LYS A 129 -10.93 -38.03 24.48
CA LYS A 129 -10.15 -39.21 24.88
C LYS A 129 -8.70 -39.16 24.37
N GLU A 130 -8.48 -38.73 23.12
CA GLU A 130 -7.14 -38.54 22.55
C GLU A 130 -6.29 -37.57 23.38
N GLN A 131 -6.92 -36.50 23.88
CA GLN A 131 -6.24 -35.47 24.69
C GLN A 131 -6.17 -35.79 26.18
N ASN A 132 -6.82 -36.86 26.64
CA ASN A 132 -7.02 -37.16 28.06
C ASN A 132 -7.72 -35.99 28.80
N LEU A 133 -8.73 -35.40 28.16
CA LEU A 133 -9.58 -34.34 28.72
C LEU A 133 -10.97 -34.88 29.06
N SER A 134 -11.62 -34.28 30.07
CA SER A 134 -13.03 -34.52 30.35
C SER A 134 -13.92 -33.83 29.31
N GLU A 135 -14.99 -34.49 28.90
CA GLU A 135 -16.01 -33.91 28.02
C GLU A 135 -16.56 -32.60 28.62
N PRO A 136 -16.64 -31.50 27.84
CA PRO A 136 -17.23 -30.25 28.30
C PRO A 136 -18.70 -30.44 28.72
N LYS A 137 -19.09 -29.83 29.84
CA LYS A 137 -20.50 -29.82 30.27
C LYS A 137 -21.36 -28.85 29.45
N ILE A 138 -20.72 -27.85 28.83
CA ILE A 138 -21.35 -26.83 28.02
C ILE A 138 -20.53 -26.63 26.73
N PRO A 139 -21.19 -26.36 25.58
CA PRO A 139 -20.48 -26.10 24.33
C PRO A 139 -19.55 -24.88 24.45
N ILE A 140 -18.29 -25.07 24.08
CA ILE A 140 -17.28 -24.01 24.00
C ILE A 140 -17.35 -23.44 22.59
N ILE A 141 -17.88 -22.22 22.46
CA ILE A 141 -18.09 -21.57 21.16
C ILE A 141 -16.94 -20.61 20.87
N PHE A 142 -16.38 -20.71 19.67
CA PHE A 142 -15.46 -19.71 19.09
C PHE A 142 -15.89 -19.41 17.65
N SER A 143 -15.16 -18.53 16.96
CA SER A 143 -15.49 -18.12 15.60
C SER A 143 -14.29 -18.14 14.66
N LYS A 144 -14.61 -18.22 13.36
CA LYS A 144 -13.74 -17.93 12.23
C LYS A 144 -14.29 -16.74 11.44
N PHE A 145 -13.44 -16.05 10.70
CA PHE A 145 -13.89 -14.97 9.81
C PHE A 145 -14.27 -15.49 8.42
N ALA A 146 -15.18 -14.79 7.74
CA ALA A 146 -15.61 -15.16 6.37
C ALA A 146 -14.44 -15.20 5.36
N SER A 147 -13.36 -14.42 5.58
CA SER A 147 -12.14 -14.43 4.75
C SER A 147 -11.39 -15.75 4.77
N THR A 148 -11.69 -16.64 5.73
CA THR A 148 -11.05 -17.95 5.83
C THR A 148 -11.63 -18.98 4.84
N ILE A 149 -12.81 -18.71 4.27
CA ILE A 149 -13.53 -19.67 3.42
C ILE A 149 -12.81 -19.87 2.09
N ILE A 150 -12.54 -21.13 1.75
CA ILE A 150 -12.12 -21.56 0.41
C ILE A 150 -12.92 -22.77 -0.05
N GLY A 151 -12.95 -22.98 -1.37
CA GLY A 151 -13.69 -24.07 -2.00
C GLY A 151 -12.90 -25.35 -2.26
N PRO A 152 -13.52 -26.34 -2.90
CA PRO A 152 -12.85 -27.54 -3.38
C PRO A 152 -11.76 -27.21 -4.41
N ASN A 153 -10.64 -27.92 -4.34
CA ASN A 153 -9.46 -27.76 -5.20
C ASN A 153 -8.79 -26.37 -5.11
N GLU A 154 -9.16 -25.55 -4.13
CA GLU A 154 -8.42 -24.36 -3.74
C GLU A 154 -7.35 -24.72 -2.69
N ALA A 155 -6.45 -23.78 -2.40
CA ALA A 155 -5.29 -24.03 -1.55
C ALA A 155 -5.41 -23.38 -0.16
N VAL A 156 -5.10 -24.16 0.88
CA VAL A 156 -4.77 -23.64 2.20
C VAL A 156 -3.38 -23.01 2.13
N LYS A 157 -3.29 -21.68 2.27
CA LYS A 157 -2.07 -20.91 2.14
C LYS A 157 -1.43 -20.68 3.50
N ILE A 158 -0.31 -21.36 3.75
CA ILE A 158 0.45 -21.24 5.00
C ILE A 158 1.47 -20.11 4.89
N ARG A 159 1.36 -19.11 5.76
CA ARG A 159 2.44 -18.12 5.98
C ARG A 159 3.51 -18.77 6.86
N THR A 160 4.45 -19.48 6.25
CA THR A 160 5.49 -20.30 6.92
C THR A 160 6.40 -19.50 7.86
N HIS A 161 6.56 -18.21 7.62
CA HIS A 161 7.27 -17.28 8.51
C HIS A 161 6.43 -16.88 9.75
N ILE A 162 5.10 -17.06 9.71
CA ILE A 162 4.16 -16.78 10.81
C ILE A 162 3.85 -18.05 11.61
N SER A 163 3.45 -19.13 10.94
CA SER A 163 3.04 -20.39 11.58
C SER A 163 3.76 -21.59 11.00
N LYS A 164 4.31 -22.42 11.89
CA LYS A 164 5.05 -23.67 11.61
C LYS A 164 4.30 -24.91 12.07
N LYS A 165 3.23 -24.76 12.86
CA LYS A 165 2.45 -25.85 13.44
C LYS A 165 1.00 -25.83 12.95
N VAL A 166 0.78 -25.99 11.65
CA VAL A 166 -0.56 -25.96 11.05
C VAL A 166 -1.19 -27.36 11.08
N ASP A 167 -2.42 -27.47 11.56
CA ASP A 167 -3.10 -28.74 11.86
C ASP A 167 -4.39 -28.91 11.04
N TRP A 168 -4.79 -30.16 10.81
CA TRP A 168 -6.03 -30.54 10.10
C TRP A 168 -7.11 -30.96 11.09
N GLU A 169 -8.36 -30.62 10.79
CA GLU A 169 -9.52 -30.88 11.65
C GLU A 169 -10.77 -31.04 10.76
N VAL A 170 -11.07 -32.26 10.28
CA VAL A 170 -12.32 -32.47 9.50
C VAL A 170 -13.55 -32.30 10.39
N GLU A 171 -14.58 -31.63 9.89
CA GLU A 171 -15.83 -31.38 10.63
C GLU A 171 -17.07 -31.46 9.75
N LEU A 172 -18.20 -31.84 10.37
CA LEU A 172 -19.52 -31.59 9.80
C LEU A 172 -19.90 -30.12 10.04
N ALA A 173 -20.27 -29.40 8.98
CA ALA A 173 -20.75 -28.03 9.07
C ALA A 173 -22.25 -27.93 8.79
N VAL A 174 -22.96 -27.17 9.62
CA VAL A 174 -24.39 -26.87 9.50
C VAL A 174 -24.56 -25.50 8.84
N ILE A 175 -25.42 -25.42 7.82
CA ILE A 175 -25.79 -24.16 7.17
C ILE A 175 -27.17 -23.75 7.66
N ILE A 176 -27.27 -22.56 8.26
CA ILE A 176 -28.53 -21.98 8.71
C ILE A 176 -29.32 -21.48 7.49
N GLY A 177 -30.59 -21.87 7.39
CA GLY A 177 -31.48 -21.51 6.28
C GLY A 177 -32.47 -20.39 6.60
N LYS A 178 -32.70 -20.10 7.88
CA LYS A 178 -33.68 -19.12 8.35
C LYS A 178 -33.14 -18.38 9.56
N THR A 179 -33.54 -17.13 9.72
CA THR A 179 -33.22 -16.35 10.90
C THR A 179 -33.65 -17.08 12.17
N ALA A 180 -32.69 -17.45 13.02
CA ALA A 180 -32.90 -18.18 14.27
C ALA A 180 -32.50 -17.29 15.45
N SER A 181 -33.46 -16.98 16.32
CA SER A 181 -33.25 -16.25 17.57
C SER A 181 -34.06 -16.92 18.66
N SER A 182 -33.42 -17.25 19.78
CA SER A 182 -34.01 -17.96 20.92
C SER A 182 -34.75 -19.25 20.53
N VAL A 183 -34.19 -20.03 19.60
CA VAL A 183 -34.78 -21.26 19.08
C VAL A 183 -34.65 -22.37 20.12
N LYS A 184 -35.69 -23.17 20.32
CA LYS A 184 -35.64 -24.38 21.17
C LYS A 184 -35.04 -25.55 20.42
N ALA A 185 -34.31 -26.44 21.10
CA ALA A 185 -33.69 -27.61 20.47
C ALA A 185 -34.71 -28.43 19.65
N ALA A 186 -35.93 -28.62 20.16
CA ALA A 186 -37.01 -29.33 19.45
C ALA A 186 -37.38 -28.71 18.09
N ASP A 187 -37.11 -27.42 17.87
CA ASP A 187 -37.41 -26.68 16.64
C ASP A 187 -36.17 -26.45 15.77
N ALA A 188 -34.96 -26.77 16.24
CA ALA A 188 -33.70 -26.39 15.60
C ALA A 188 -33.60 -26.85 14.13
N TYR A 189 -34.04 -28.07 13.83
CA TYR A 189 -34.01 -28.62 12.46
C TYR A 189 -34.82 -27.79 11.44
N LYS A 190 -35.83 -27.03 11.88
CA LYS A 190 -36.64 -26.15 10.99
C LYS A 190 -35.85 -24.96 10.44
N TYR A 191 -34.72 -24.64 11.08
CA TYR A 191 -33.83 -23.53 10.75
C TYR A 191 -32.57 -23.97 10.00
N ILE A 192 -32.34 -25.27 9.86
CA ILE A 192 -31.20 -25.81 9.13
C ILE A 192 -31.58 -25.92 7.64
N PHE A 193 -30.77 -25.33 6.77
CA PHE A 193 -30.90 -25.55 5.33
C PHE A 193 -30.29 -26.89 4.91
N GLY A 194 -29.07 -27.15 5.38
CA GLY A 194 -28.31 -28.31 4.97
C GLY A 194 -26.96 -28.42 5.64
N TYR A 195 -26.14 -29.34 5.12
CA TYR A 195 -24.85 -29.71 5.69
C TYR A 195 -23.77 -29.77 4.62
N THR A 196 -22.53 -29.48 5.01
CA THR A 196 -21.34 -29.59 4.14
C THR A 196 -20.14 -30.14 4.92
N VAL A 197 -19.09 -30.58 4.22
CA VAL A 197 -17.80 -30.92 4.86
C VAL A 197 -17.04 -29.63 5.10
N ALA A 198 -16.41 -29.52 6.26
CA ALA A 198 -15.49 -28.43 6.58
C ALA A 198 -14.14 -28.95 7.06
N GLN A 199 -13.11 -28.11 6.90
CA GLN A 199 -11.82 -28.26 7.57
C GLN A 199 -11.61 -27.07 8.52
N ASP A 200 -11.52 -27.35 9.81
CA ASP A 200 -11.23 -26.37 10.85
C ASP A 200 -9.71 -26.17 11.02
N ILE A 201 -9.00 -25.81 9.94
CA ILE A 201 -7.52 -25.68 9.98
C ILE A 201 -7.07 -24.75 11.12
N SER A 202 -5.99 -25.15 11.81
CA SER A 202 -5.48 -24.48 13.00
C SER A 202 -3.97 -24.20 12.96
N GLY A 203 -3.58 -22.95 13.15
CA GLY A 203 -2.21 -22.56 13.50
C GLY A 203 -1.98 -22.77 15.00
N ARG A 204 -1.44 -23.93 15.38
CA ARG A 204 -1.37 -24.39 16.77
C ARG A 204 -0.37 -23.63 17.62
N ASP A 205 0.73 -23.19 17.02
CA ASP A 205 1.69 -22.28 17.65
C ASP A 205 1.02 -20.96 18.01
N TRP A 206 0.18 -20.40 17.15
CA TRP A 206 -0.59 -19.21 17.48
C TRP A 206 -1.65 -19.48 18.54
N GLN A 207 -2.42 -20.56 18.37
CA GLN A 207 -3.48 -20.90 19.32
C GLN A 207 -2.94 -21.14 20.74
N LYS A 208 -1.89 -21.95 20.89
CA LYS A 208 -1.42 -22.45 22.20
C LYS A 208 -0.28 -21.63 22.78
N GLU A 209 0.57 -21.03 21.95
CA GLU A 209 1.82 -20.39 22.40
C GLU A 209 1.72 -18.86 22.27
N ALA A 210 1.53 -18.33 21.05
CA ALA A 210 1.62 -16.89 20.80
C ALA A 210 0.40 -16.08 21.27
N ASN A 211 -0.80 -16.69 21.34
CA ASN A 211 -2.05 -16.01 21.70
C ASN A 211 -2.61 -16.48 23.06
N GLY A 212 -1.77 -17.01 23.94
CA GLY A 212 -2.16 -17.34 25.33
C GLY A 212 -3.31 -18.34 25.47
N GLY A 213 -3.48 -19.26 24.51
CA GLY A 213 -4.57 -20.25 24.50
C GLY A 213 -5.87 -19.77 23.84
N GLN A 214 -5.97 -18.51 23.38
CA GLN A 214 -7.15 -17.99 22.71
C GLN A 214 -7.25 -18.47 21.24
N PHE A 215 -8.48 -18.79 20.81
CA PHE A 215 -8.72 -19.46 19.53
C PHE A 215 -8.52 -18.56 18.30
N LEU A 216 -8.91 -17.28 18.38
CA LEU A 216 -9.12 -16.42 17.20
C LEU A 216 -7.93 -16.39 16.23
N LEU A 217 -6.71 -16.05 16.68
CA LEU A 217 -5.55 -15.91 15.79
C LEU A 217 -5.01 -17.25 15.26
N GLY A 218 -5.27 -18.35 15.97
CA GLY A 218 -4.93 -19.69 15.50
C GLY A 218 -5.96 -20.26 14.52
N LYS A 219 -7.21 -19.79 14.58
CA LYS A 219 -8.34 -20.31 13.80
C LYS A 219 -8.70 -19.42 12.60
N SER A 220 -8.47 -18.11 12.65
CA SER A 220 -8.96 -17.16 11.65
C SER A 220 -7.92 -16.69 10.64
N GLN A 221 -6.87 -17.45 10.36
CA GLN A 221 -5.95 -17.12 9.27
C GLN A 221 -6.63 -17.34 7.92
N ASP A 222 -6.35 -16.50 6.92
CA ASP A 222 -6.95 -16.63 5.59
C ASP A 222 -6.79 -18.06 5.05
N THR A 223 -7.79 -18.53 4.31
CA THR A 223 -7.88 -19.90 3.75
C THR A 223 -8.04 -21.06 4.75
N PHE A 224 -8.11 -20.80 6.06
CA PHE A 224 -8.20 -21.86 7.08
C PHE A 224 -9.60 -22.46 7.30
N CYS A 225 -10.60 -22.13 6.47
CA CYS A 225 -11.92 -22.76 6.52
C CYS A 225 -12.34 -23.32 5.15
N PRO A 226 -11.65 -24.34 4.61
CA PRO A 226 -12.15 -25.06 3.45
C PRO A 226 -13.53 -25.67 3.72
N ILE A 227 -14.48 -25.48 2.80
CA ILE A 227 -15.81 -26.10 2.85
C ILE A 227 -16.23 -26.63 1.47
N GLY A 228 -16.99 -27.73 1.45
CA GLY A 228 -17.47 -28.35 0.21
C GLY A 228 -17.70 -29.86 0.32
N PRO A 229 -17.82 -30.59 -0.79
CA PRO A 229 -17.89 -30.09 -2.16
C PRO A 229 -19.23 -29.42 -2.51
N CYS A 230 -20.25 -29.61 -1.69
CA CYS A 230 -21.61 -29.13 -1.89
C CYS A 230 -22.30 -28.92 -0.54
N ILE A 231 -23.48 -28.29 -0.53
CA ILE A 231 -24.41 -28.32 0.59
C ILE A 231 -25.50 -29.33 0.27
N VAL A 232 -25.62 -30.37 1.09
CA VAL A 232 -26.70 -31.35 1.00
C VAL A 232 -27.87 -30.88 1.86
N SER A 233 -29.08 -30.87 1.30
CA SER A 233 -30.26 -30.43 2.04
C SER A 233 -30.53 -31.30 3.27
N ALA A 234 -31.11 -30.70 4.31
CA ALA A 234 -31.28 -31.37 5.60
C ALA A 234 -32.17 -32.63 5.53
N ASP A 235 -33.14 -32.65 4.62
CA ASP A 235 -34.04 -33.79 4.37
C ASP A 235 -33.35 -34.98 3.70
N GLU A 236 -32.33 -34.77 2.87
CA GLU A 236 -31.56 -35.84 2.21
C GLU A 236 -30.59 -36.55 3.18
N ILE A 237 -30.04 -35.82 4.14
CA ILE A 237 -29.12 -36.39 5.15
C ILE A 237 -29.85 -37.38 6.08
N GLY A 238 -31.07 -37.03 6.52
CA GLY A 238 -31.76 -37.76 7.57
C GLY A 238 -31.18 -37.41 8.95
N ASP A 239 -30.68 -38.39 9.70
CA ASP A 239 -30.00 -38.12 10.97
C ASP A 239 -28.53 -37.71 10.73
N PRO A 240 -28.15 -36.45 11.03
CA PRO A 240 -26.77 -35.99 10.85
C PRO A 240 -25.79 -36.56 11.88
N HIS A 241 -26.26 -37.29 12.90
CA HIS A 241 -25.44 -37.83 13.99
C HIS A 241 -25.05 -39.31 13.79
N THR A 242 -25.14 -39.83 12.57
CA THR A 242 -24.73 -41.21 12.26
C THR A 242 -23.81 -41.31 11.05
N LEU A 243 -23.20 -40.21 10.62
CA LEU A 243 -22.43 -40.13 9.38
C LEU A 243 -20.96 -40.51 9.65
N ASP A 244 -20.41 -41.39 8.82
CA ASP A 244 -18.96 -41.63 8.82
C ASP A 244 -18.20 -40.36 8.39
N ILE A 245 -17.12 -40.04 9.11
CA ILE A 245 -16.28 -38.86 8.89
C ILE A 245 -14.80 -39.25 8.84
N LYS A 246 -14.09 -38.84 7.78
CA LYS A 246 -12.72 -39.26 7.49
C LYS A 246 -11.87 -38.10 6.99
N CYS A 247 -10.59 -38.12 7.36
CA CYS A 247 -9.58 -37.19 6.85
C CYS A 247 -8.30 -37.96 6.50
N SER A 248 -7.71 -37.67 5.35
CA SER A 248 -6.39 -38.14 4.94
C SER A 248 -5.50 -36.97 4.54
N VAL A 249 -4.20 -37.08 4.85
CA VAL A 249 -3.18 -36.15 4.38
C VAL A 249 -2.21 -36.94 3.50
N ASN A 250 -2.01 -36.53 2.25
CA ASN A 250 -1.22 -37.24 1.25
C ASN A 250 -1.63 -38.71 1.09
N ASN A 251 -2.94 -38.97 1.03
CA ASN A 251 -3.54 -40.31 0.99
C ASN A 251 -3.33 -41.19 2.25
N GLU A 252 -2.64 -40.67 3.29
CA GLU A 252 -2.52 -41.36 4.56
C GLU A 252 -3.68 -40.97 5.48
N LYS A 253 -4.52 -41.93 5.83
CA LYS A 253 -5.68 -41.71 6.71
C LYS A 253 -5.25 -41.23 8.09
N LYS A 254 -5.67 -40.02 8.48
CA LYS A 254 -5.35 -39.37 9.75
C LYS A 254 -6.50 -39.43 10.75
N GLN A 255 -7.74 -39.21 10.31
CA GLN A 255 -8.96 -39.28 11.12
C GLN A 255 -9.96 -40.26 10.50
N ASN A 256 -10.68 -41.01 11.34
CA ASN A 256 -11.71 -41.97 10.94
C ASN A 256 -12.66 -42.21 12.12
N SER A 257 -13.82 -41.56 12.09
CA SER A 257 -14.79 -41.55 13.18
C SER A 257 -16.23 -41.51 12.63
N ASN A 258 -17.19 -41.21 13.48
CA ASN A 258 -18.60 -41.07 13.14
C ASN A 258 -19.21 -39.90 13.93
N THR A 259 -20.14 -39.16 13.33
CA THR A 259 -20.78 -37.99 13.96
C THR A 259 -21.62 -38.35 15.20
N CYS A 260 -21.87 -39.64 15.48
CA CYS A 260 -22.47 -40.08 16.74
C CYS A 260 -21.63 -39.71 17.97
N GLN A 261 -20.33 -39.51 17.79
CA GLN A 261 -19.38 -39.08 18.81
C GLN A 261 -19.55 -37.62 19.26
N LEU A 262 -20.42 -36.84 18.59
CA LEU A 262 -20.75 -35.47 19.01
C LEU A 262 -21.32 -35.47 20.43
N ILE A 263 -20.66 -34.77 21.36
CA ILE A 263 -21.03 -34.65 22.78
C ILE A 263 -22.28 -33.76 22.91
N HIS A 264 -22.22 -32.55 22.37
CA HIS A 264 -23.36 -31.65 22.23
C HIS A 264 -23.95 -31.78 20.83
N LYS A 265 -25.22 -32.20 20.77
CA LYS A 265 -25.92 -32.42 19.51
C LYS A 265 -26.27 -31.09 18.85
N ILE A 266 -26.44 -31.12 17.52
CA ILE A 266 -26.71 -29.91 16.71
C ILE A 266 -27.88 -29.08 17.24
N PRO A 267 -29.02 -29.68 17.66
CA PRO A 267 -30.13 -28.92 18.23
C PRO A 267 -29.78 -28.13 19.49
N ASP A 268 -28.98 -28.71 20.40
CA ASP A 268 -28.58 -28.08 21.66
C ASP A 268 -27.60 -26.92 21.41
N VAL A 269 -26.71 -27.08 20.42
CA VAL A 269 -25.79 -26.03 19.98
C VAL A 269 -26.56 -24.85 19.40
N ILE A 270 -27.54 -25.09 18.54
CA ILE A 270 -28.38 -24.03 17.95
C ILE A 270 -29.21 -23.34 19.04
N GLU A 271 -29.83 -24.06 19.97
CA GLU A 271 -30.57 -23.45 21.08
C GLU A 271 -29.66 -22.53 21.90
N ARG A 272 -28.48 -23.03 22.28
CA ARG A 272 -27.53 -22.23 23.06
C ARG A 272 -27.09 -20.97 22.32
N ILE A 273 -26.62 -21.10 21.08
CA ILE A 273 -26.11 -19.95 20.32
C ILE A 273 -27.24 -18.95 20.06
N SER A 274 -28.40 -19.42 19.59
CA SER A 274 -29.52 -18.55 19.24
C SER A 274 -30.13 -17.82 20.45
N SER A 275 -29.98 -18.36 21.67
CA SER A 275 -30.38 -17.68 22.91
C SER A 275 -29.52 -16.46 23.26
N ILE A 276 -28.32 -16.37 22.69
CA ILE A 276 -27.34 -15.29 22.95
C ILE A 276 -27.22 -14.36 21.74
N MET A 277 -27.20 -14.90 20.52
CA MET A 277 -27.04 -14.13 19.29
C MET A 277 -27.91 -14.70 18.16
N THR A 278 -28.47 -13.82 17.33
CA THR A 278 -29.26 -14.24 16.18
C THR A 278 -28.39 -14.87 15.10
N LEU A 279 -28.77 -16.06 14.65
CA LEU A 279 -28.22 -16.72 13.46
C LEU A 279 -29.02 -16.29 12.22
N LEU A 280 -28.35 -15.97 11.13
CA LEU A 280 -28.91 -15.52 9.86
C LEU A 280 -28.84 -16.62 8.79
N PRO A 281 -29.70 -16.58 7.76
CA PRO A 281 -29.55 -17.45 6.60
C PRO A 281 -28.15 -17.33 6.00
N GLY A 282 -27.47 -18.46 5.87
CA GLY A 282 -26.10 -18.59 5.39
C GLY A 282 -25.04 -18.75 6.48
N ASP A 283 -25.35 -18.43 7.75
CA ASP A 283 -24.40 -18.66 8.84
C ASP A 283 -24.01 -20.13 8.95
N ILE A 284 -22.75 -20.35 9.32
CA ILE A 284 -22.14 -21.67 9.36
C ILE A 284 -21.83 -22.04 10.82
N ILE A 285 -22.18 -23.26 11.22
CA ILE A 285 -21.77 -23.86 12.49
C ILE A 285 -20.91 -25.09 12.22
N LEU A 286 -19.62 -25.00 12.55
CA LEU A 286 -18.67 -26.10 12.61
C LEU A 286 -18.88 -26.88 13.92
N THR A 287 -19.21 -28.17 13.81
CA THR A 287 -19.75 -28.95 14.94
C THR A 287 -18.69 -29.57 15.84
N GLY A 288 -17.41 -29.42 15.52
CA GLY A 288 -16.27 -30.03 16.21
C GLY A 288 -15.60 -31.12 15.37
N THR A 289 -14.34 -31.43 15.71
CA THR A 289 -13.51 -32.40 15.00
C THR A 289 -13.29 -33.70 15.79
N PRO A 290 -13.27 -34.88 15.15
CA PRO A 290 -12.96 -36.15 15.80
C PRO A 290 -11.47 -36.29 16.14
N GLY A 291 -11.13 -37.32 16.93
CA GLY A 291 -9.74 -37.66 17.24
C GLY A 291 -8.89 -37.96 15.99
N GLY A 292 -7.57 -37.78 16.10
CA GLY A 292 -6.59 -38.03 15.04
C GLY A 292 -5.94 -36.76 14.46
N VAL A 293 -6.11 -35.62 15.13
CA VAL A 293 -5.47 -34.35 14.75
C VAL A 293 -3.95 -34.41 14.92
N GLY A 294 -3.23 -33.66 14.10
CA GLY A 294 -1.78 -33.69 13.99
C GLY A 294 -1.04 -33.39 15.30
N MET A 295 -1.49 -32.40 16.09
CA MET A 295 -0.85 -32.02 17.36
C MET A 295 -0.74 -33.17 18.37
N HIS A 296 -1.73 -34.08 18.41
CA HIS A 296 -1.81 -35.14 19.42
C HIS A 296 -1.25 -36.49 18.95
N ARG A 297 -0.74 -36.55 17.71
CA ARG A 297 -0.02 -37.72 17.21
C ARG A 297 1.34 -37.87 17.90
N LYS A 298 1.91 -39.07 17.84
CA LYS A 298 3.24 -39.39 18.40
C LYS A 298 4.14 -39.96 17.29
N PRO A 299 5.11 -39.17 16.78
CA PRO A 299 5.34 -37.74 17.06
C PRO A 299 4.22 -36.84 16.49
N PRO A 300 4.10 -35.57 16.95
CA PRO A 300 3.19 -34.61 16.34
C PRO A 300 3.49 -34.42 14.86
N GLN A 301 2.45 -34.20 14.07
CA GLN A 301 2.54 -34.00 12.63
C GLN A 301 1.78 -32.72 12.26
N PHE A 302 2.32 -31.94 11.34
CA PHE A 302 1.72 -30.68 10.90
C PHE A 302 1.75 -30.61 9.37
N LEU A 303 0.79 -29.89 8.81
CA LEU A 303 0.69 -29.59 7.39
C LEU A 303 1.90 -28.74 6.95
N LYS A 304 2.37 -29.00 5.74
CA LYS A 304 3.41 -28.22 5.07
C LYS A 304 3.00 -27.94 3.62
N PRO A 305 3.56 -26.87 2.99
CA PRO A 305 3.42 -26.65 1.57
C PRO A 305 3.73 -27.92 0.75
N GLY A 306 2.88 -28.23 -0.22
CA GLY A 306 2.91 -29.44 -1.03
C GLY A 306 2.03 -30.58 -0.51
N ASP A 307 1.49 -30.51 0.71
CA ASP A 307 0.54 -31.51 1.20
C ASP A 307 -0.82 -31.40 0.49
N THR A 308 -1.58 -32.50 0.47
CA THR A 308 -2.98 -32.53 0.03
C THR A 308 -3.86 -33.08 1.16
N ILE A 309 -4.97 -32.43 1.44
CA ILE A 309 -5.95 -32.84 2.45
C ILE A 309 -7.20 -33.36 1.73
N THR A 310 -7.64 -34.56 2.10
CA THR A 310 -8.86 -35.19 1.61
C THR A 310 -9.79 -35.45 2.77
N SER A 311 -10.96 -34.81 2.77
CA SER A 311 -11.96 -34.86 3.83
C SER A 311 -13.26 -35.42 3.27
N GLU A 312 -13.82 -36.43 3.92
CA GLU A 312 -15.03 -37.11 3.44
C GLU A 312 -16.04 -37.24 4.58
N ILE A 313 -17.30 -36.92 4.29
CA ILE A 313 -18.43 -37.23 5.16
C ILE A 313 -19.47 -37.99 4.34
N GLU A 314 -19.96 -39.08 4.92
CA GLU A 314 -21.00 -39.93 4.33
C GLU A 314 -22.21 -39.10 3.87
N LYS A 315 -22.77 -39.47 2.72
CA LYS A 315 -23.87 -38.79 2.00
C LYS A 315 -23.55 -37.39 1.45
N ILE A 316 -22.60 -36.65 2.03
CA ILE A 316 -22.20 -35.32 1.55
C ILE A 316 -21.26 -35.46 0.35
N GLY A 317 -20.08 -36.05 0.56
CA GLY A 317 -19.06 -36.23 -0.47
C GLY A 317 -17.66 -35.92 0.03
N THR A 318 -16.74 -35.73 -0.91
CA THR A 318 -15.31 -35.53 -0.65
C THR A 318 -14.88 -34.11 -0.98
N LEU A 319 -14.25 -33.44 -0.01
CA LEU A 319 -13.56 -32.17 -0.15
C LEU A 319 -12.06 -32.44 -0.26
N VAL A 320 -11.44 -31.97 -1.35
CA VAL A 320 -9.99 -32.02 -1.57
C VAL A 320 -9.47 -30.60 -1.62
N VAL A 321 -8.38 -30.33 -0.90
CA VAL A 321 -7.63 -29.05 -0.98
C VAL A 321 -6.13 -29.32 -0.97
N SER A 322 -5.38 -28.46 -1.66
CA SER A 322 -3.91 -28.44 -1.56
C SER A 322 -3.46 -27.56 -0.40
N VAL A 323 -2.23 -27.77 0.04
CA VAL A 323 -1.53 -26.88 0.97
C VAL A 323 -0.40 -26.21 0.21
N GLU A 324 -0.39 -24.88 0.23
CA GLU A 324 0.61 -24.07 -0.46
C GLU A 324 1.30 -23.13 0.52
N GLU A 325 2.51 -22.71 0.18
CA GLU A 325 3.13 -21.60 0.87
C GLU A 325 2.45 -20.30 0.41
N HIS A 326 2.11 -19.43 1.36
CA HIS A 326 1.62 -18.10 1.05
C HIS A 326 2.77 -17.24 0.51
N ASN A 327 3.07 -17.41 -0.78
CA ASN A 327 4.17 -16.76 -1.50
C ASN A 327 3.79 -15.41 -2.13
N GLN A 328 2.75 -14.74 -1.64
CA GLN A 328 2.50 -13.36 -2.05
C GLN A 328 3.39 -12.44 -1.24
N SER A 329 4.69 -12.48 -1.54
CA SER A 329 5.55 -11.32 -1.38
C SER A 329 5.23 -10.38 -2.54
N MET A 330 4.37 -9.39 -2.28
CA MET A 330 4.01 -8.31 -3.18
C MET A 330 5.19 -7.35 -3.35
N LYS A 331 6.15 -7.79 -4.15
CA LYS A 331 7.27 -6.98 -4.62
C LYS A 331 6.79 -6.06 -5.75
N PHE A 332 6.42 -4.84 -5.42
CA PHE A 332 5.95 -3.85 -6.39
C PHE A 332 7.09 -3.37 -7.28
N VAL A 333 6.84 -3.39 -8.59
CA VAL A 333 7.76 -2.93 -9.63
C VAL A 333 7.11 -1.84 -10.46
N GLN A 334 7.95 -0.95 -10.99
CA GLN A 334 7.60 -0.22 -12.20
C GLN A 334 8.40 -0.80 -13.35
N PHE A 335 7.75 -0.96 -14.49
CA PHE A 335 8.36 -1.59 -15.64
C PHE A 335 7.81 -1.01 -16.93
N VAL A 336 8.54 -1.29 -18.00
CA VAL A 336 8.16 -1.00 -19.37
C VAL A 336 8.16 -2.34 -20.12
N PRO A 337 7.05 -2.75 -20.74
CA PRO A 337 7.05 -3.91 -21.63
C PRO A 337 7.92 -3.66 -22.87
N ASN A 338 8.65 -4.68 -23.32
CA ASN A 338 9.53 -4.56 -24.49
C ASN A 338 8.77 -4.31 -25.80
N ASP A 339 7.50 -4.72 -25.88
CA ASP A 339 6.63 -4.49 -27.03
C ASP A 339 6.05 -3.05 -27.08
N THR A 340 6.05 -2.36 -25.94
CA THR A 340 5.49 -1.03 -25.75
C THR A 340 6.45 -0.16 -24.92
N PRO A 341 7.65 0.16 -25.47
CA PRO A 341 8.78 0.76 -24.73
C PRO A 341 8.50 2.12 -24.07
N ASN A 342 7.39 2.78 -24.44
CA ASN A 342 7.05 4.12 -23.96
C ASN A 342 5.91 4.09 -22.93
N SER A 343 5.44 2.89 -22.55
CA SER A 343 4.34 2.70 -21.62
C SER A 343 4.88 2.28 -20.25
N LEU A 344 5.18 3.24 -19.38
CA LEU A 344 5.43 2.94 -17.97
C LEU A 344 4.19 2.33 -17.33
N ARG A 345 4.37 1.23 -16.60
CA ARG A 345 3.32 0.50 -15.89
C ARG A 345 3.78 0.12 -14.49
N VAL A 346 2.81 -0.16 -13.62
CA VAL A 346 3.07 -0.76 -12.31
C VAL A 346 2.69 -2.23 -12.34
N GLY A 347 3.51 -3.05 -11.70
CA GLY A 347 3.29 -4.47 -11.52
C GLY A 347 3.69 -4.94 -10.14
N TYR A 348 3.56 -6.24 -9.91
CA TYR A 348 4.23 -6.92 -8.81
C TYR A 348 4.87 -8.22 -9.31
N MET A 349 5.95 -8.64 -8.67
CA MET A 349 6.65 -9.88 -9.04
C MET A 349 5.81 -11.11 -8.69
N HIS A 350 5.79 -12.08 -9.59
CA HIS A 350 5.25 -13.42 -9.38
C HIS A 350 6.20 -14.45 -10.01
N GLY A 351 7.08 -15.04 -9.18
CA GLY A 351 8.20 -15.83 -9.69
C GLY A 351 9.11 -14.98 -10.58
N ASP A 352 9.48 -15.49 -11.76
CA ASP A 352 10.29 -14.80 -12.77
C ASP A 352 9.44 -14.00 -13.78
N ALA A 353 8.28 -13.51 -13.34
CA ALA A 353 7.37 -12.72 -14.14
C ALA A 353 6.81 -11.53 -13.37
N VAL A 354 6.28 -10.57 -14.10
CA VAL A 354 5.59 -9.40 -13.58
C VAL A 354 4.11 -9.52 -13.87
N VAL A 355 3.28 -9.36 -12.85
CA VAL A 355 1.84 -9.17 -13.01
C VAL A 355 1.58 -7.70 -13.32
N ASP A 356 1.07 -7.40 -14.50
CA ASP A 356 0.73 -6.04 -14.91
C ASP A 356 -0.59 -5.57 -14.27
N VAL A 357 -0.51 -4.62 -13.34
CA VAL A 357 -1.68 -4.04 -12.67
C VAL A 357 -2.52 -3.23 -13.66
N CYS A 358 -1.87 -2.45 -14.51
CA CYS A 358 -2.51 -1.50 -15.43
C CYS A 358 -3.33 -2.20 -16.53
N SER A 359 -3.03 -3.48 -16.80
CA SER A 359 -3.80 -4.30 -17.75
C SER A 359 -5.20 -4.69 -17.27
N TYR A 360 -5.47 -4.59 -15.97
CA TYR A 360 -6.74 -5.04 -15.39
C TYR A 360 -7.87 -4.02 -15.63
N ASP A 361 -7.55 -2.74 -15.47
CA ASP A 361 -8.43 -1.62 -15.77
C ASP A 361 -7.58 -0.43 -16.22
N CYS A 362 -7.87 0.10 -17.41
CA CYS A 362 -7.14 1.22 -18.01
C CYS A 362 -7.30 2.54 -17.24
N LYS A 363 -8.24 2.61 -16.29
CA LYS A 363 -8.42 3.73 -15.36
C LYS A 363 -7.49 3.66 -14.15
N LEU A 364 -6.84 2.52 -13.91
CA LEU A 364 -5.90 2.41 -12.80
C LEU A 364 -4.69 3.32 -13.03
N PRO A 365 -4.15 3.91 -11.94
CA PRO A 365 -2.85 4.57 -11.93
C PRO A 365 -1.76 3.84 -12.72
N LYS A 366 -0.92 4.59 -13.44
CA LYS A 366 0.19 4.06 -14.23
C LYS A 366 1.54 4.15 -13.54
N THR A 367 1.63 4.94 -12.47
CA THR A 367 2.85 5.11 -11.68
C THR A 367 2.63 4.73 -10.23
N MET A 368 3.72 4.37 -9.55
CA MET A 368 3.65 3.95 -8.16
C MET A 368 3.21 5.11 -7.24
N ILE A 369 3.56 6.36 -7.57
CA ILE A 369 3.08 7.53 -6.83
C ILE A 369 1.58 7.75 -6.99
N GLU A 370 1.04 7.57 -8.19
CA GLU A 370 -0.40 7.67 -8.40
C GLU A 370 -1.15 6.60 -7.61
N ILE A 371 -0.61 5.37 -7.53
CA ILE A 371 -1.18 4.31 -6.68
C ILE A 371 -1.17 4.70 -5.20
N LEU A 372 -0.05 5.24 -4.70
CA LEU A 372 0.07 5.67 -3.30
C LEU A 372 -0.83 6.86 -2.96
N LYS A 373 -1.13 7.72 -3.94
CA LYS A 373 -2.02 8.88 -3.77
C LYS A 373 -3.50 8.52 -3.97
N ALA A 374 -3.79 7.43 -4.67
CA ALA A 374 -5.14 6.91 -4.85
C ALA A 374 -5.61 6.12 -3.62
N ASP A 375 -6.81 5.54 -3.71
CA ASP A 375 -7.29 4.57 -2.72
C ASP A 375 -6.46 3.28 -2.82
N LEU A 376 -5.36 3.27 -2.08
CA LEU A 376 -4.38 2.20 -2.05
C LEU A 376 -5.00 0.87 -1.63
N ALA A 377 -5.99 0.89 -0.71
CA ALA A 377 -6.66 -0.32 -0.24
C ALA A 377 -7.50 -0.96 -1.35
N ASN A 378 -8.26 -0.16 -2.09
CA ASN A 378 -9.01 -0.64 -3.26
C ASN A 378 -8.07 -1.10 -4.39
N THR A 379 -6.96 -0.40 -4.61
CA THR A 379 -5.97 -0.81 -5.62
C THR A 379 -5.36 -2.17 -5.27
N ILE A 380 -4.88 -2.35 -4.03
CA ILE A 380 -4.31 -3.62 -3.53
C ILE A 380 -5.34 -4.76 -3.58
N ALA A 381 -6.60 -4.50 -3.20
CA ALA A 381 -7.68 -5.48 -3.26
C ALA A 381 -7.99 -5.92 -4.70
N MET A 382 -7.91 -5.00 -5.68
CA MET A 382 -8.11 -5.31 -7.09
C MET A 382 -6.98 -6.18 -7.67
N VAL A 383 -5.72 -5.96 -7.27
CA VAL A 383 -4.55 -6.70 -7.80
C VAL A 383 -4.22 -8.01 -7.09
N SER A 384 -4.71 -8.21 -5.87
CA SER A 384 -4.56 -9.47 -5.12
C SER A 384 -5.52 -10.58 -5.57
N SER A 385 -6.34 -10.31 -6.60
CA SER A 385 -7.35 -11.24 -7.11
C SER A 385 -6.72 -12.41 -7.89
N PRO A 386 -7.11 -13.67 -7.62
CA PRO A 386 -6.43 -14.88 -8.13
C PRO A 386 -6.59 -15.18 -9.63
N ASN A 387 -7.25 -14.32 -10.42
CA ASN A 387 -7.44 -14.52 -11.86
C ASN A 387 -6.42 -13.68 -12.67
N LEU A 388 -5.15 -14.08 -12.60
CA LEU A 388 -4.02 -13.44 -13.28
C LEU A 388 -4.10 -13.63 -14.81
N LYS A 389 -4.74 -12.71 -15.54
CA LYS A 389 -4.80 -12.72 -17.01
C LYS A 389 -3.63 -11.98 -17.70
N SER A 390 -2.67 -11.46 -16.94
CA SER A 390 -1.68 -10.47 -17.44
C SER A 390 -0.30 -10.62 -16.81
N VAL A 391 0.22 -11.85 -16.86
CA VAL A 391 1.58 -12.18 -16.41
C VAL A 391 2.53 -12.03 -17.59
N ILE A 392 3.52 -11.15 -17.47
CA ILE A 392 4.54 -10.89 -18.49
C ILE A 392 5.88 -11.44 -17.97
N PRO A 393 6.59 -12.31 -18.71
CA PRO A 393 7.91 -12.79 -18.29
C PRO A 393 8.87 -11.63 -17.97
N LEU A 394 9.70 -11.76 -16.93
CA LEU A 394 10.66 -10.72 -16.56
C LEU A 394 11.64 -10.40 -17.69
N SER A 395 11.95 -11.39 -18.54
CA SER A 395 12.78 -11.22 -19.75
C SER A 395 12.14 -10.34 -20.82
N GLU A 396 10.83 -10.12 -20.77
CA GLU A 396 10.06 -9.33 -21.73
C GLU A 396 9.74 -7.91 -21.23
N VAL A 397 10.30 -7.53 -20.07
CA VAL A 397 10.13 -6.19 -19.51
C VAL A 397 11.48 -5.59 -19.14
N THR A 398 11.54 -4.27 -19.15
CA THR A 398 12.62 -3.49 -18.55
C THR A 398 12.14 -2.91 -17.22
N LEU A 399 12.72 -3.36 -16.11
CA LEU A 399 12.47 -2.74 -14.81
C LEU A 399 12.98 -1.29 -14.80
N LYS A 400 12.21 -0.41 -14.16
CA LYS A 400 12.58 0.99 -13.88
C LYS A 400 12.77 1.14 -12.38
N ALA A 401 13.15 2.34 -11.92
CA ALA A 401 13.11 2.66 -10.50
C ALA A 401 11.71 2.32 -9.96
N PRO A 402 11.58 1.58 -8.83
CA PRO A 402 10.27 1.11 -8.40
C PRO A 402 9.34 2.23 -7.92
N ILE A 403 9.88 3.43 -7.72
CA ILE A 403 9.13 4.66 -7.51
C ILE A 403 9.92 5.85 -8.06
N HIS A 404 9.20 6.86 -8.54
CA HIS A 404 9.76 8.12 -9.04
C HIS A 404 8.71 9.23 -8.91
N GLY A 405 9.13 10.49 -9.07
CA GLY A 405 8.23 11.65 -9.01
C GLY A 405 7.87 12.12 -7.60
N MET A 406 8.63 11.67 -6.60
CA MET A 406 8.41 12.04 -5.19
C MET A 406 8.67 13.52 -4.95
N ASP A 407 8.15 14.03 -3.84
CA ASP A 407 8.42 15.40 -3.42
C ASP A 407 9.85 15.52 -2.90
N LYS A 408 10.28 14.57 -2.06
CA LYS A 408 11.61 14.62 -1.42
C LYS A 408 12.26 13.25 -1.20
N ILE A 409 13.59 13.29 -1.20
CA ILE A 409 14.48 12.20 -0.80
C ILE A 409 15.32 12.71 0.37
N LEU A 410 14.94 12.31 1.58
CA LEU A 410 15.66 12.66 2.81
C LEU A 410 16.66 11.56 3.15
N CYS A 411 17.81 11.92 3.68
CA CYS A 411 18.93 11.00 3.88
C CYS A 411 19.58 11.25 5.24
N LEU A 412 20.08 10.19 5.87
CA LEU A 412 20.69 10.25 7.20
C LEU A 412 22.21 10.10 7.09
N ALA A 413 22.96 11.09 7.57
CA ALA A 413 24.41 10.99 7.67
C ALA A 413 24.83 10.36 9.01
N LEU A 414 25.88 9.53 8.98
CA LEU A 414 26.51 8.93 10.17
C LEU A 414 25.52 8.16 11.07
N ASN A 415 24.58 7.42 10.48
CA ASN A 415 23.55 6.71 11.23
C ASN A 415 23.86 5.22 11.45
N TYR A 416 25.11 4.80 11.29
CA TYR A 416 25.55 3.41 11.51
C TYR A 416 26.71 3.39 12.50
N ALA A 417 26.59 2.58 13.56
CA ALA A 417 27.59 2.52 14.62
C ALA A 417 28.95 1.98 14.15
N ASP A 418 28.94 1.02 13.22
CA ASP A 418 30.15 0.51 12.57
C ASP A 418 30.79 1.53 11.62
N HIS A 419 30.00 2.30 10.87
CA HIS A 419 30.49 3.43 10.08
C HIS A 419 31.24 4.46 10.95
N CYS A 420 30.65 4.86 12.08
CA CYS A 420 31.32 5.74 13.04
C CYS A 420 32.63 5.14 13.59
N ARG A 421 32.62 3.84 13.91
CA ARG A 421 33.77 3.11 14.43
C ARG A 421 34.93 3.06 13.43
N ASP A 422 34.65 2.70 12.18
CA ASP A 422 35.64 2.58 11.10
C ASP A 422 36.34 3.91 10.83
N HIS A 423 35.60 5.02 10.98
CA HIS A 423 36.10 6.35 10.68
C HIS A 423 36.60 7.11 11.92
N LYS A 424 36.52 6.48 13.10
CA LYS A 424 36.85 7.09 14.40
C LYS A 424 36.10 8.40 14.62
N LEU A 425 34.84 8.45 14.16
CA LEU A 425 33.94 9.59 14.33
C LEU A 425 33.02 9.36 15.53
N PRO A 426 32.69 10.41 16.31
CA PRO A 426 31.69 10.28 17.36
C PRO A 426 30.31 10.02 16.75
N GLU A 427 29.51 9.20 17.43
CA GLU A 427 28.09 9.03 17.07
C GLU A 427 27.35 10.37 17.26
N PRO A 428 26.51 10.78 16.30
CA PRO A 428 25.81 12.05 16.38
C PRO A 428 24.75 12.02 17.49
N LYS A 429 24.65 13.10 18.29
CA LYS A 429 23.68 13.23 19.39
C LYS A 429 22.23 13.46 18.94
N VAL A 430 22.05 13.85 17.67
CA VAL A 430 20.76 13.99 17.00
C VAL A 430 20.89 13.50 15.55
N PRO A 431 19.83 13.00 14.91
CA PRO A 431 19.89 12.59 13.51
C PRO A 431 20.34 13.73 12.60
N VAL A 432 21.39 13.51 11.81
CA VAL A 432 21.88 14.48 10.81
C VAL A 432 21.17 14.21 9.49
N VAL A 433 20.24 15.09 9.13
CA VAL A 433 19.40 14.92 7.93
C VAL A 433 19.87 15.83 6.80
N PHE A 434 20.05 15.27 5.61
CA PHE A 434 20.27 15.98 4.35
C PHE A 434 19.35 15.43 3.24
N HIS A 435 19.56 15.84 1.99
CA HIS A 435 18.74 15.33 0.88
C HIS A 435 19.46 15.16 -0.45
N LYS A 436 18.73 14.49 -1.34
CA LYS A 436 19.02 14.37 -2.76
C LYS A 436 17.84 14.92 -3.57
N PHE A 437 18.13 15.42 -4.77
CA PHE A 437 17.06 15.77 -5.71
C PHE A 437 16.48 14.53 -6.40
N ALA A 438 15.18 14.56 -6.71
CA ALA A 438 14.51 13.49 -7.44
C ALA A 438 15.13 13.19 -8.83
N SER A 439 15.88 14.13 -9.43
CA SER A 439 16.61 13.88 -10.68
C SER A 439 17.76 12.89 -10.56
N THR A 440 18.20 12.59 -9.33
CA THR A 440 19.24 11.60 -9.08
C THR A 440 18.76 10.16 -9.22
N ILE A 441 17.44 9.92 -9.16
CA ILE A 441 16.84 8.58 -9.16
C ILE A 441 17.03 7.90 -10.51
N ILE A 442 17.58 6.69 -10.46
CA ILE A 442 17.61 5.73 -11.58
C ILE A 442 17.20 4.34 -11.09
N GLY A 443 16.72 3.52 -12.02
CA GLY A 443 16.32 2.14 -11.74
C GLY A 443 17.44 1.11 -11.84
N PRO A 444 17.11 -0.18 -11.65
CA PRO A 444 18.01 -1.29 -11.96
C PRO A 444 18.45 -1.25 -13.43
N ASN A 445 19.72 -1.58 -13.71
CA ASN A 445 20.30 -1.64 -15.06
C ASN A 445 20.29 -0.31 -15.86
N GLU A 446 19.88 0.80 -15.25
CA GLU A 446 20.09 2.16 -15.75
C GLU A 446 21.52 2.62 -15.39
N ALA A 447 22.09 3.49 -16.21
CA ALA A 447 23.50 3.86 -16.08
C ALA A 447 23.75 4.89 -14.96
N ILE A 448 24.70 4.59 -14.08
CA ILE A 448 25.33 5.61 -13.23
C ILE A 448 26.33 6.36 -14.11
N LYS A 449 26.13 7.66 -14.28
CA LYS A 449 26.95 8.49 -15.16
C LYS A 449 27.89 9.36 -14.33
N ILE A 450 29.19 9.06 -14.43
CA ILE A 450 30.24 9.80 -13.75
C ILE A 450 30.75 10.91 -14.65
N ARG A 451 30.53 12.17 -14.24
CA ARG A 451 31.20 13.34 -14.83
C ARG A 451 32.65 13.38 -14.36
N THR A 452 33.50 12.64 -15.04
CA THR A 452 34.93 12.58 -14.70
C THR A 452 35.65 13.93 -14.85
N ASP A 453 35.08 14.88 -15.59
CA ASP A 453 35.55 16.28 -15.67
C ASP A 453 35.20 17.09 -14.41
N VAL A 454 34.30 16.58 -13.57
CA VAL A 454 33.73 17.28 -12.40
C VAL A 454 34.13 16.60 -11.11
N THR A 455 33.81 15.33 -10.93
CA THR A 455 34.14 14.54 -9.74
C THR A 455 35.22 13.52 -10.06
N LYS A 456 36.23 13.47 -9.19
CA LYS A 456 37.33 12.50 -9.22
C LYS A 456 37.20 11.46 -8.11
N LYS A 457 36.27 11.64 -7.17
CA LYS A 457 36.09 10.79 -5.99
C LYS A 457 34.62 10.32 -5.81
N PRO A 458 34.00 9.67 -6.82
CA PRO A 458 32.66 9.10 -6.68
C PRO A 458 32.70 7.84 -5.78
N ASP A 459 31.92 7.83 -4.72
CA ASP A 459 31.93 6.83 -3.64
C ASP A 459 30.57 6.13 -3.53
N TRP A 460 30.57 4.87 -3.08
CA TRP A 460 29.38 4.03 -2.91
C TRP A 460 28.89 4.03 -1.46
N GLU A 461 27.57 3.93 -1.28
CA GLU A 461 26.92 3.93 0.02
C GLU A 461 25.62 3.11 -0.09
N VAL A 462 25.66 1.81 0.19
CA VAL A 462 24.44 0.99 0.22
C VAL A 462 23.56 1.38 1.41
N GLU A 463 22.26 1.57 1.19
CA GLU A 463 21.32 1.98 2.24
C GLU A 463 19.98 1.25 2.15
N LEU A 464 19.36 1.02 3.32
CA LEU A 464 17.94 0.70 3.41
C LEU A 464 17.13 1.98 3.19
N ALA A 465 16.22 1.94 2.22
CA ALA A 465 15.34 3.06 1.91
C ALA A 465 13.90 2.78 2.33
N VAL A 466 13.28 3.75 3.02
CA VAL A 466 11.89 3.68 3.51
C VAL A 466 11.00 4.53 2.61
N ILE A 467 9.91 3.94 2.10
CA ILE A 467 8.91 4.64 1.28
C ILE A 467 7.72 5.00 2.16
N ILE A 468 7.39 6.29 2.23
CA ILE A 468 6.23 6.79 2.95
C ILE A 468 4.95 6.49 2.16
N GLY A 469 3.94 5.90 2.80
CA GLY A 469 2.67 5.53 2.19
C GLY A 469 1.51 6.47 2.50
N LYS A 470 1.63 7.27 3.56
CA LYS A 470 0.59 8.20 4.02
C LYS A 470 1.21 9.52 4.44
N THR A 471 0.48 10.62 4.26
CA THR A 471 0.91 11.93 4.76
C THR A 471 1.18 11.87 6.25
N ALA A 472 2.38 12.26 6.67
CA ALA A 472 2.85 12.21 8.06
C ALA A 472 3.36 13.59 8.49
N SER A 473 2.73 14.15 9.52
CA SER A 473 3.16 15.39 10.18
C SER A 473 3.05 15.19 11.69
N SER A 474 4.10 15.56 12.42
CA SER A 474 4.23 15.41 13.88
C SER A 474 3.91 14.00 14.40
N VAL A 475 4.35 12.97 13.68
CA VAL A 475 4.06 11.57 14.01
C VAL A 475 4.90 11.11 15.20
N LYS A 476 4.29 10.41 16.16
CA LYS A 476 5.03 9.79 17.26
C LYS A 476 5.69 8.50 16.82
N ALA A 477 6.85 8.17 17.41
CA ALA A 477 7.61 6.96 17.05
C ALA A 477 6.74 5.68 17.11
N ALA A 478 5.87 5.55 18.12
CA ALA A 478 4.98 4.39 18.28
C ALA A 478 4.00 4.19 17.10
N ASP A 479 3.71 5.24 16.33
CA ASP A 479 2.79 5.22 15.20
C ASP A 479 3.49 5.18 13.84
N ALA A 480 4.82 5.34 13.80
CA ALA A 480 5.58 5.54 12.57
C ALA A 480 5.32 4.47 11.50
N TYR A 481 5.24 3.19 11.88
CA TYR A 481 4.99 2.09 10.94
C TYR A 481 3.66 2.18 10.19
N LYS A 482 2.65 2.88 10.74
CA LYS A 482 1.35 3.08 10.08
C LYS A 482 1.44 3.96 8.83
N TYR A 483 2.54 4.71 8.69
CA TYR A 483 2.82 5.66 7.61
C TYR A 483 3.80 5.10 6.57
N ILE A 484 4.37 3.91 6.79
CA ILE A 484 5.33 3.29 5.87
C ILE A 484 4.56 2.42 4.88
N PHE A 485 4.83 2.61 3.58
CA PHE A 485 4.33 1.70 2.55
C PHE A 485 5.21 0.45 2.43
N GLY A 486 6.53 0.66 2.40
CA GLY A 486 7.47 -0.43 2.19
C GLY A 486 8.93 0.03 2.16
N TYR A 487 9.78 -0.87 1.69
CA TYR A 487 11.23 -0.73 1.70
C TYR A 487 11.83 -1.11 0.34
N THR A 488 12.96 -0.48 -0.01
CA THR A 488 13.77 -0.83 -1.20
C THR A 488 15.26 -0.69 -0.91
N VAL A 489 16.13 -1.21 -1.79
CA VAL A 489 17.58 -0.97 -1.71
C VAL A 489 17.89 0.35 -2.41
N ALA A 490 18.78 1.14 -1.82
CA ALA A 490 19.29 2.36 -2.43
C ALA A 490 20.82 2.40 -2.42
N GLN A 491 21.37 3.16 -3.36
CA GLN A 491 22.75 3.60 -3.37
C GLN A 491 22.80 5.12 -3.26
N ASP A 492 23.35 5.63 -2.16
CA ASP A 492 23.57 7.05 -1.94
C ASP A 492 24.94 7.50 -2.48
N ILE A 493 25.10 7.50 -3.80
CA ILE A 493 26.40 7.79 -4.41
C ILE A 493 26.85 9.22 -4.07
N SER A 494 28.13 9.37 -3.72
CA SER A 494 28.71 10.62 -3.23
C SER A 494 29.92 11.06 -4.05
N GLY A 495 29.92 12.28 -4.59
CA GLY A 495 31.13 12.95 -5.06
C GLY A 495 31.90 13.55 -3.87
N ARG A 496 32.88 12.83 -3.32
CA ARG A 496 33.53 13.18 -2.03
C ARG A 496 34.38 14.44 -2.09
N ASP A 497 35.03 14.69 -3.21
CA ASP A 497 35.73 15.95 -3.49
C ASP A 497 34.76 17.14 -3.50
N TRP A 498 33.57 16.99 -4.07
CA TRP A 498 32.54 18.03 -4.00
C TRP A 498 31.94 18.19 -2.61
N GLN A 499 31.64 17.09 -1.93
CA GLN A 499 31.10 17.12 -0.57
C GLN A 499 32.05 17.80 0.41
N LYS A 500 33.34 17.43 0.41
CA LYS A 500 34.31 17.87 1.43
C LYS A 500 35.08 19.13 1.05
N GLU A 501 35.36 19.32 -0.24
CA GLU A 501 36.29 20.36 -0.70
C GLU A 501 35.56 21.44 -1.50
N ALA A 502 34.90 21.09 -2.61
CA ALA A 502 34.38 22.07 -3.57
C ALA A 502 33.04 22.73 -3.18
N ASN A 503 32.39 22.27 -2.11
CA ASN A 503 31.10 22.78 -1.63
C ASN A 503 31.15 23.23 -0.15
N GLY A 504 32.33 23.59 0.38
CA GLY A 504 32.46 24.12 1.73
C GLY A 504 32.03 23.18 2.86
N GLY A 505 32.05 21.85 2.63
CA GLY A 505 31.61 20.84 3.60
C GLY A 505 30.10 20.55 3.60
N GLN A 506 29.32 21.14 2.69
CA GLN A 506 27.88 20.87 2.53
C GLN A 506 27.59 19.65 1.66
N PHE A 507 26.49 18.95 1.97
CA PHE A 507 26.12 17.70 1.31
C PHE A 507 25.63 17.88 -0.15
N LEU A 508 24.88 18.94 -0.45
CA LEU A 508 24.05 19.03 -1.65
C LEU A 508 24.77 18.71 -2.98
N LEU A 509 25.85 19.43 -3.32
CA LEU A 509 26.51 19.26 -4.63
C LEU A 509 27.32 17.96 -4.74
N GLY A 510 27.66 17.35 -3.59
CA GLY A 510 28.27 16.02 -3.53
C GLY A 510 27.23 14.89 -3.63
N LYS A 511 26.01 15.13 -3.16
CA LYS A 511 24.94 14.11 -3.03
C LYS A 511 23.88 14.19 -4.13
N SER A 512 23.74 15.30 -4.84
CA SER A 512 22.67 15.54 -5.82
C SER A 512 23.13 15.57 -7.29
N GLN A 513 24.25 14.93 -7.63
CA GLN A 513 24.64 14.76 -9.04
C GLN A 513 23.64 13.82 -9.74
N ASP A 514 23.37 14.05 -11.03
CA ASP A 514 22.40 13.23 -11.75
C ASP A 514 22.83 11.75 -11.73
N THR A 515 21.86 10.84 -11.66
CA THR A 515 22.06 9.38 -11.54
C THR A 515 22.66 8.85 -10.23
N PHE A 516 22.95 9.71 -9.24
CA PHE A 516 23.59 9.29 -7.98
C PHE A 516 22.62 8.73 -6.92
N CYS A 517 21.40 8.35 -7.29
CA CYS A 517 20.47 7.64 -6.42
C CYS A 517 19.84 6.41 -7.10
N PRO A 518 20.63 5.36 -7.43
CA PRO A 518 20.05 4.10 -7.88
C PRO A 518 19.17 3.49 -6.78
N ILE A 519 17.95 3.08 -7.13
CA ILE A 519 17.03 2.38 -6.22
C ILE A 519 16.39 1.16 -6.89
N GLY A 520 16.11 0.11 -6.11
CA GLY A 520 15.49 -1.12 -6.61
C GLY A 520 15.85 -2.36 -5.79
N PRO A 521 15.67 -3.58 -6.34
CA PRO A 521 15.04 -3.87 -7.63
C PRO A 521 13.52 -3.63 -7.66
N TRP A 522 12.89 -3.59 -6.49
CA TRP A 522 11.44 -3.41 -6.29
C TRP A 522 11.17 -2.83 -4.89
N ILE A 523 9.91 -2.54 -4.58
CA ILE A 523 9.45 -2.22 -3.22
C ILE A 523 8.86 -3.47 -2.59
N VAL A 524 9.35 -3.85 -1.42
CA VAL A 524 8.73 -4.85 -0.54
C VAL A 524 7.82 -4.13 0.44
N THR A 525 6.57 -4.58 0.61
CA THR A 525 5.63 -3.91 1.53
C THR A 525 6.06 -4.06 2.98
N ALA A 526 5.63 -3.11 3.82
CA ALA A 526 6.07 -3.05 5.20
C ALA A 526 5.70 -4.28 6.03
N ASP A 527 4.58 -4.94 5.73
CA ASP A 527 4.08 -6.13 6.41
C ASP A 527 4.89 -7.41 6.11
N GLU A 528 5.66 -7.44 5.02
CA GLU A 528 6.54 -8.57 4.67
C GLU A 528 7.86 -8.56 5.42
N ILE A 529 8.24 -7.41 5.99
CA ILE A 529 9.45 -7.26 6.79
C ILE A 529 9.06 -7.05 8.25
N SER A 530 8.96 -8.16 8.99
CA SER A 530 8.58 -8.16 10.40
C SER A 530 9.53 -7.34 11.30
N ASP A 531 10.82 -7.29 10.95
CA ASP A 531 11.82 -6.47 11.64
C ASP A 531 12.81 -5.86 10.62
N PRO A 532 12.65 -4.57 10.25
CA PRO A 532 13.57 -3.88 9.33
C PRO A 532 14.91 -3.50 9.98
N HIS A 533 15.06 -3.69 11.30
CA HIS A 533 16.30 -3.40 12.04
C HIS A 533 17.14 -4.65 12.27
N ASN A 534 16.88 -5.72 11.53
CA ASN A 534 17.67 -6.95 11.55
C ASN A 534 17.78 -7.56 10.13
N LEU A 535 18.29 -6.78 9.18
CA LEU A 535 18.52 -7.19 7.80
C LEU A 535 20.01 -7.13 7.48
N ASN A 536 20.57 -8.22 6.96
CA ASN A 536 21.93 -8.18 6.43
C ASN A 536 22.00 -7.25 5.22
N ILE A 537 23.04 -6.41 5.16
CA ILE A 537 23.25 -5.40 4.13
C ILE A 537 24.67 -5.51 3.59
N LYS A 538 24.81 -5.60 2.27
CA LYS A 538 26.10 -5.81 1.59
C LYS A 538 26.24 -4.95 0.34
N CYS A 539 27.48 -4.59 0.05
CA CYS A 539 27.87 -3.91 -1.19
C CYS A 539 29.10 -4.60 -1.79
N PHE A 540 29.09 -4.84 -3.09
CA PHE A 540 30.19 -5.40 -3.86
C PHE A 540 30.56 -4.46 -5.01
N LEU A 541 31.86 -4.27 -5.22
CA LEU A 541 32.41 -3.61 -6.39
C LEU A 541 33.19 -4.64 -7.19
N ASN A 542 32.81 -4.88 -8.44
CA ASN A 542 33.45 -5.88 -9.32
C ASN A 542 33.55 -7.28 -8.66
N ASN A 543 32.48 -7.70 -7.98
CA ASN A 543 32.37 -8.93 -7.18
C ASN A 543 33.25 -8.99 -5.91
N GLU A 544 33.98 -7.93 -5.58
CA GLU A 544 34.70 -7.83 -4.31
C GLU A 544 33.80 -7.21 -3.25
N LEU A 545 33.69 -7.86 -2.09
CA LEU A 545 32.90 -7.36 -0.96
C LEU A 545 33.53 -6.09 -0.39
N LYS A 546 32.79 -4.97 -0.42
CA LYS A 546 33.23 -3.67 0.09
C LYS A 546 32.53 -3.25 1.39
N GLN A 547 31.23 -3.54 1.51
CA GLN A 547 30.45 -3.32 2.75
C GLN A 547 29.75 -4.60 3.17
N ASN A 548 29.74 -4.91 4.47
CA ASN A 548 29.06 -6.07 5.04
C ASN A 548 28.64 -5.77 6.48
N SER A 549 27.35 -5.56 6.70
CA SER A 549 26.81 -5.16 8.00
C SER A 549 25.38 -5.66 8.17
N ASN A 550 24.68 -5.13 9.17
CA ASN A 550 23.29 -5.39 9.46
C ASN A 550 22.59 -4.08 9.87
N THR A 551 21.31 -3.90 9.48
CA THR A 551 20.51 -2.72 9.85
C THR A 551 20.30 -2.58 11.36
N SER A 552 20.65 -3.60 12.16
CA SER A 552 20.75 -3.52 13.62
C SER A 552 21.77 -2.48 14.09
N ASN A 553 22.77 -2.16 13.26
CA ASN A 553 23.77 -1.13 13.53
C ASN A 553 23.26 0.31 13.31
N LEU A 554 22.02 0.50 12.82
CA LEU A 554 21.40 1.83 12.77
C LEU A 554 21.38 2.45 14.17
N ILE A 555 21.97 3.64 14.34
CA ILE A 555 22.02 4.38 15.61
C ILE A 555 20.62 4.89 15.94
N TYR A 556 20.00 5.62 15.01
CA TYR A 556 18.60 6.02 15.07
C TYR A 556 17.76 5.06 14.24
N LYS A 557 16.78 4.43 14.91
CA LYS A 557 15.83 3.52 14.26
C LYS A 557 14.77 4.29 13.48
N ILE A 558 14.17 3.62 12.48
CA ILE A 558 13.16 4.18 11.57
C ILE A 558 12.06 4.97 12.30
N PRO A 559 11.46 4.46 13.41
CA PRO A 559 10.47 5.23 14.16
C PRO A 559 10.95 6.59 14.67
N ALA A 560 12.17 6.65 15.22
CA ALA A 560 12.77 7.88 15.74
C ALA A 560 13.14 8.85 14.61
N ILE A 561 13.57 8.32 13.46
CA ILE A 561 13.82 9.11 12.25
C ILE A 561 12.54 9.79 11.77
N ILE A 562 11.44 9.03 11.62
CA ILE A 562 10.15 9.56 11.16
C ILE A 562 9.60 10.57 12.17
N GLU A 563 9.65 10.29 13.46
CA GLU A 563 9.22 11.24 14.49
C GLU A 563 9.99 12.56 14.41
N ARG A 564 11.32 12.47 14.35
CA ARG A 564 12.18 13.66 14.27
C ARG A 564 11.91 14.48 13.01
N ILE A 565 11.86 13.83 11.84
CA ILE A 565 11.65 14.51 10.56
C ILE A 565 10.24 15.08 10.49
N SER A 566 9.22 14.29 10.80
CA SER A 566 7.82 14.72 10.67
C SER A 566 7.42 15.84 11.64
N THR A 567 8.16 16.03 12.73
CA THR A 567 7.98 17.18 13.63
C THR A 567 8.23 18.51 12.94
N VAL A 568 9.10 18.54 11.93
CA VAL A 568 9.50 19.77 11.22
C VAL A 568 9.08 19.78 9.76
N ILE A 569 9.05 18.63 9.10
CA ILE A 569 8.80 18.48 7.66
C ILE A 569 7.62 17.51 7.46
N THR A 570 6.51 17.95 6.85
CA THR A 570 5.46 17.01 6.43
C THR A 570 6.00 16.04 5.37
N LEU A 571 5.91 14.73 5.65
CA LEU A 571 6.20 13.67 4.69
C LEU A 571 4.94 13.33 3.89
N LEU A 572 5.08 13.10 2.59
CA LEU A 572 4.00 12.79 1.66
C LEU A 572 4.09 11.36 1.14
N PRO A 573 2.98 10.75 0.70
CA PRO A 573 3.00 9.47 0.02
C PRO A 573 3.96 9.47 -1.18
N GLY A 574 4.90 8.53 -1.18
CA GLY A 574 5.97 8.37 -2.16
C GLY A 574 7.31 8.96 -1.75
N ASP A 575 7.38 9.76 -0.68
CA ASP A 575 8.65 10.28 -0.19
C ASP A 575 9.57 9.17 0.29
N LEU A 576 10.88 9.41 0.12
CA LEU A 576 11.92 8.43 0.41
C LEU A 576 12.79 8.91 1.56
N ILE A 577 13.09 7.99 2.49
CA ILE A 577 14.08 8.20 3.55
C ILE A 577 15.20 7.17 3.39
N LEU A 578 16.40 7.61 3.06
CA LEU A 578 17.62 6.79 3.07
C LEU A 578 18.21 6.79 4.48
N THR A 579 18.30 5.61 5.09
CA THR A 579 18.50 5.48 6.55
C THR A 579 19.95 5.58 7.02
N GLY A 580 20.89 5.79 6.10
CA GLY A 580 22.33 5.81 6.32
C GLY A 580 23.01 4.55 5.78
N THR A 581 24.34 4.62 5.66
CA THR A 581 25.18 3.55 5.13
C THR A 581 26.11 2.97 6.19
N PRO A 582 26.40 1.65 6.17
CA PRO A 582 27.35 1.02 7.09
C PRO A 582 28.82 1.38 6.79
N GLY A 583 29.74 0.84 7.58
CA GLY A 583 31.19 0.90 7.33
C GLY A 583 31.59 0.29 5.97
N GLY A 584 32.81 0.57 5.52
CA GLY A 584 33.37 0.07 4.25
C GLY A 584 33.15 0.94 3.00
N VAL A 585 32.80 2.22 3.16
CA VAL A 585 32.74 3.17 2.04
C VAL A 585 34.14 3.48 1.49
N GLY A 586 34.23 3.77 0.19
CA GLY A 586 35.47 3.84 -0.58
C GLY A 586 36.48 4.87 -0.08
N VAL A 587 36.03 6.04 0.37
CA VAL A 587 36.93 7.11 0.87
C VAL A 587 37.75 6.71 2.11
N TYR A 588 37.33 5.68 2.83
CA TYR A 588 37.99 5.18 4.04
C TYR A 588 38.59 3.77 3.87
N GLN A 589 38.60 3.25 2.64
CA GLN A 589 39.41 2.08 2.30
C GLN A 589 40.90 2.43 2.39
N ASP A 590 41.75 1.42 2.57
CA ASP A 590 43.21 1.57 2.60
C ASP A 590 43.87 0.71 1.50
N PRO A 591 44.30 1.30 0.37
CA PRO A 591 44.17 2.71 0.01
C PRO A 591 42.72 3.11 -0.35
N PRO A 592 42.38 4.42 -0.37
CA PRO A 592 41.07 4.87 -0.80
C PRO A 592 40.72 4.41 -2.21
N GLU A 593 39.49 3.98 -2.40
CA GLU A 593 38.98 3.42 -3.65
C GLU A 593 37.68 4.14 -4.04
N PHE A 594 37.49 4.37 -5.34
CA PHE A 594 36.35 5.13 -5.89
C PHE A 594 35.85 4.47 -7.16
N LEU A 595 34.57 4.69 -7.48
CA LEU A 595 33.92 4.18 -8.68
C LEU A 595 34.61 4.71 -9.94
N LYS A 596 34.74 3.84 -10.94
CA LYS A 596 35.32 4.15 -12.25
C LYS A 596 34.35 3.71 -13.36
N PRO A 597 34.39 4.38 -14.53
CA PRO A 597 33.71 3.87 -15.70
C PRO A 597 34.10 2.41 -16.00
N GLY A 598 33.11 1.56 -16.22
CA GLY A 598 33.27 0.12 -16.43
C GLY A 598 33.09 -0.75 -15.18
N ASP A 599 33.03 -0.16 -13.98
CA ASP A 599 32.77 -0.91 -12.76
C ASP A 599 31.33 -1.46 -12.70
N VAL A 600 31.17 -2.57 -11.97
CA VAL A 600 29.87 -3.15 -11.62
C VAL A 600 29.66 -3.03 -10.12
N LEU A 601 28.62 -2.30 -9.73
CA LEU A 601 28.24 -2.11 -8.32
C LEU A 601 27.01 -2.95 -8.00
N THR A 602 27.11 -3.82 -7.00
CA THR A 602 26.01 -4.70 -6.56
C THR A 602 25.68 -4.44 -5.09
N SER A 603 24.41 -4.22 -4.79
CA SER A 603 23.91 -3.90 -3.45
C SER A 603 22.84 -4.90 -3.05
N GLU A 604 22.95 -5.49 -1.87
CA GLU A 604 22.04 -6.52 -1.40
C GLU A 604 21.51 -6.16 0.00
N ILE A 605 20.20 -6.26 0.18
CA ILE A 605 19.58 -6.22 1.49
C ILE A 605 18.68 -7.45 1.64
N GLU A 606 18.90 -8.18 2.73
CA GLU A 606 18.15 -9.39 3.07
C GLU A 606 16.63 -9.14 3.03
N LYS A 607 15.87 -10.11 2.50
CA LYS A 607 14.40 -10.06 2.29
C LYS A 607 13.90 -9.01 1.30
N ILE A 608 14.72 -8.02 0.92
CA ILE A 608 14.38 -7.05 -0.14
C ILE A 608 14.84 -7.60 -1.48
N GLY A 609 16.14 -7.73 -1.71
CA GLY A 609 16.69 -8.20 -2.97
C GLY A 609 18.01 -7.54 -3.33
N THR A 610 18.39 -7.66 -4.60
CA THR A 610 19.68 -7.21 -5.12
C THR A 610 19.49 -6.14 -6.19
N LEU A 611 20.13 -4.99 -5.98
CA LEU A 611 20.23 -3.90 -6.95
C LEU A 611 21.60 -3.98 -7.63
N VAL A 612 21.60 -4.14 -8.95
CA VAL A 612 22.82 -4.18 -9.77
C VAL A 612 22.88 -2.94 -10.66
N SER A 613 24.04 -2.28 -10.65
CA SER A 613 24.40 -1.21 -11.56
C SER A 613 25.65 -1.63 -12.32
N ASP A 614 25.44 -2.24 -13.49
CA ASP A 614 26.48 -2.77 -14.38
C ASP A 614 26.93 -1.80 -15.49
N LYS A 615 26.30 -0.62 -15.54
CA LYS A 615 26.59 0.46 -16.49
C LYS A 615 27.09 1.70 -15.76
N ILE A 616 28.27 1.62 -15.17
CA ILE A 616 28.97 2.82 -14.69
C ILE A 616 29.71 3.43 -15.87
N LEU A 617 29.23 4.58 -16.34
CA LEU A 617 29.68 5.19 -17.59
C LEU A 617 30.35 6.54 -17.35
N GLN A 618 31.30 6.91 -18.21
CA GLN A 618 31.82 8.27 -18.27
C GLN A 618 30.83 9.17 -19.03
N CYS A 619 30.51 10.35 -18.50
CA CYS A 619 29.89 11.45 -19.26
C CYS A 619 30.74 12.73 -19.19
N THR A 620 30.55 13.62 -20.16
CA THR A 620 31.12 14.97 -20.23
C THR A 620 30.02 15.99 -20.51
N LEU A 621 30.31 17.29 -20.35
CA LEU A 621 29.41 18.39 -20.73
C LEU A 621 28.95 18.31 -22.20
N SER A 622 29.83 17.93 -23.13
CA SER A 622 29.54 17.89 -24.58
C SER A 622 28.79 16.64 -25.03
N THR A 623 28.95 15.51 -24.34
CA THR A 623 28.18 14.28 -24.59
C THR A 623 26.83 14.29 -23.85
N GLY A 624 26.63 15.22 -22.91
CA GLY A 624 25.52 15.26 -21.99
C GLY A 624 25.55 14.11 -20.97
N CYS A 625 25.10 14.36 -19.73
CA CYS A 625 24.60 13.28 -18.86
C CYS A 625 23.09 13.05 -19.10
N ILE A 626 22.51 13.85 -20.02
CA ILE A 626 21.17 13.71 -20.58
C ILE A 626 21.10 12.34 -21.27
N GLY A 627 20.39 11.39 -20.67
CA GLY A 627 19.79 10.34 -21.48
C GLY A 627 18.79 11.04 -22.37
N LEU A 628 18.95 10.90 -23.69
CA LEU A 628 17.92 11.24 -24.66
C LEU A 628 16.72 10.29 -24.46
N ASP A 629 16.02 10.42 -23.35
CA ASP A 629 14.64 9.97 -23.25
C ASP A 629 13.80 11.23 -23.45
N GLN A 630 13.39 11.44 -24.70
CA GLN A 630 12.25 12.32 -25.03
C GLN A 630 10.96 11.89 -24.30
N GLU A 631 10.98 10.76 -23.59
CA GLU A 631 9.83 10.11 -22.94
C GLU A 631 9.52 10.60 -21.53
N ARG A 632 10.44 11.35 -20.88
CA ARG A 632 10.13 11.97 -19.57
C ARG A 632 9.37 13.30 -19.70
N SER A 633 8.93 13.68 -20.88
CA SER A 633 8.18 14.92 -21.11
C SER A 633 7.11 14.72 -22.17
N PRO A 634 5.81 14.68 -21.83
CA PRO A 634 4.83 15.14 -22.80
C PRO A 634 5.17 16.60 -23.12
N GLU A 635 5.29 16.95 -24.39
CA GLU A 635 5.34 18.36 -24.80
C GLU A 635 4.11 19.05 -24.20
N VAL A 636 4.31 19.87 -23.18
CA VAL A 636 3.26 20.71 -22.62
C VAL A 636 3.14 21.91 -23.58
N PRO A 637 2.01 22.06 -24.30
CA PRO A 637 1.79 23.25 -25.10
C PRO A 637 1.91 24.48 -24.20
N THR A 638 2.48 25.57 -24.71
CA THR A 638 2.72 26.82 -23.97
C THR A 638 1.48 27.41 -23.30
N SER A 639 0.27 26.92 -23.63
CA SER A 639 -0.99 27.25 -22.98
C SER A 639 -1.28 26.50 -21.66
N ASN A 640 -0.54 25.42 -21.33
CA ASN A 640 -0.82 24.51 -20.20
C ASN A 640 0.31 24.42 -19.16
N VAL A 641 1.20 25.43 -19.10
CA VAL A 641 2.28 25.51 -18.09
C VAL A 641 1.75 25.53 -16.64
N TYR A 642 0.44 25.72 -16.44
CA TYR A 642 -0.22 25.78 -15.14
C TYR A 642 -0.39 24.44 -14.40
N GLU A 643 -0.22 23.27 -15.05
CA GLU A 643 -0.50 21.96 -14.41
C GLU A 643 0.72 21.01 -14.28
N ALA A 644 1.95 21.49 -14.47
CA ALA A 644 3.13 20.63 -14.28
C ALA A 644 3.43 20.38 -12.78
N LYS A 645 2.88 19.29 -12.23
CA LYS A 645 3.21 18.79 -10.88
C LYS A 645 4.61 18.13 -10.87
N ARG A 646 5.65 18.90 -10.56
CA ARG A 646 7.00 18.40 -10.26
C ARG A 646 7.58 19.10 -9.04
N ALA A 647 8.35 18.37 -8.23
CA ALA A 647 9.14 18.97 -7.15
C ALA A 647 10.13 19.97 -7.75
N MET A 648 10.04 21.25 -7.34
CA MET A 648 10.95 22.31 -7.77
C MET A 648 12.25 22.21 -6.98
N LYS A 649 13.41 22.30 -7.64
CA LYS A 649 14.69 22.41 -6.93
C LYS A 649 14.85 23.82 -6.33
N PHE A 650 15.40 23.89 -5.12
CA PHE A 650 15.81 25.14 -4.44
C PHE A 650 17.30 25.10 -4.15
N VAL A 651 18.04 26.15 -4.52
CA VAL A 651 19.47 26.28 -4.22
C VAL A 651 19.75 27.68 -3.70
N GLN A 652 20.28 27.81 -2.47
CA GLN A 652 20.67 29.09 -1.85
C GLN A 652 22.19 29.18 -1.67
N PHE A 653 22.75 30.38 -1.86
CA PHE A 653 24.16 30.68 -1.60
C PHE A 653 24.28 31.59 -0.36
N ALA A 654 25.17 31.24 0.58
CA ALA A 654 25.45 32.04 1.77
C ALA A 654 26.55 33.09 1.50
N ARG A 655 26.56 34.15 2.30
CA ARG A 655 27.53 35.25 2.24
C ARG A 655 28.82 34.88 3.00
N ASN A 656 29.99 35.29 2.49
CA ASN A 656 31.23 35.33 3.27
C ASN A 656 32.01 36.64 2.97
N GLU A 657 32.74 37.14 3.97
CA GLU A 657 33.45 38.43 3.93
C GLU A 657 34.80 38.40 3.17
N THR A 658 35.16 37.28 2.54
CA THR A 658 36.43 37.12 1.80
C THR A 658 36.19 36.91 0.29
N PRO A 659 36.76 37.74 -0.60
CA PRO A 659 36.40 37.78 -2.03
C PRO A 659 36.69 36.52 -2.88
N ASN A 660 37.42 35.52 -2.38
CA ASN A 660 38.01 34.46 -3.20
C ASN A 660 37.62 33.03 -2.81
N GLU A 661 36.63 32.81 -1.95
CA GLU A 661 36.11 31.47 -1.64
C GLU A 661 34.58 31.43 -1.70
N VAL A 662 34.03 30.57 -2.57
CA VAL A 662 32.61 30.19 -2.53
C VAL A 662 32.47 29.14 -1.42
N ARG A 663 32.04 29.56 -0.22
CA ARG A 663 31.61 28.62 0.82
C ARG A 663 30.08 28.68 0.93
N VAL A 664 29.42 27.56 0.64
CA VAL A 664 27.99 27.39 0.94
C VAL A 664 27.89 27.09 2.44
N GLY A 665 27.20 27.94 3.19
CA GLY A 665 27.06 27.81 4.64
C GLY A 665 26.10 26.68 5.05
N TYR A 666 26.25 26.20 6.29
CA TYR A 666 25.34 25.25 6.95
C TYR A 666 24.00 25.91 7.25
N LEU A 667 22.93 25.60 6.50
CA LEU A 667 21.54 25.80 6.90
C LEU A 667 20.65 24.71 6.23
N HIS A 668 19.83 24.02 7.01
CA HIS A 668 19.04 22.86 6.60
C HIS A 668 17.88 23.28 5.67
N GLN A 669 17.99 23.07 4.36
CA GLN A 669 16.99 23.48 3.35
C GLN A 669 15.92 22.40 3.09
N PHE A 670 14.62 22.63 3.39
CA PHE A 670 13.49 21.81 2.90
C PHE A 670 12.15 22.58 2.72
N GLY A 671 11.26 22.10 1.85
CA GLY A 671 9.83 22.47 1.81
C GLY A 671 9.26 22.95 0.46
N VAL A 672 8.29 22.22 -0.10
CA VAL A 672 7.31 22.70 -1.10
C VAL A 672 5.90 22.35 -0.58
N VAL A 673 5.01 23.34 -0.47
CA VAL A 673 3.61 23.16 -0.04
C VAL A 673 2.71 22.94 -1.27
N ASP A 674 1.79 21.97 -1.20
CA ASP A 674 0.78 21.65 -2.23
C ASP A 674 -0.61 22.16 -1.81
N LEU A 675 -1.32 22.84 -2.71
CA LEU A 675 -2.73 23.24 -2.58
C LEU A 675 -3.49 22.63 -3.77
N CYS A 676 -4.34 21.65 -3.47
CA CYS A 676 -5.03 20.82 -4.46
C CYS A 676 -6.42 21.41 -4.80
N CYS A 677 -6.76 21.53 -6.09
CA CYS A 677 -8.15 21.65 -6.56
C CYS A 677 -8.37 20.65 -7.70
N HIS A 678 -9.43 19.85 -7.60
CA HIS A 678 -9.82 18.82 -8.56
C HIS A 678 -10.73 19.40 -9.65
N GLY A 679 -10.66 18.79 -10.84
CA GLY A 679 -11.03 19.41 -12.12
C GLY A 679 -12.50 19.34 -12.53
N CYS A 680 -12.75 19.88 -13.72
CA CYS A 680 -13.85 19.55 -14.63
C CYS A 680 -13.60 20.21 -16.00
N ASP A 681 -13.76 19.44 -17.08
CA ASP A 681 -13.73 19.88 -18.48
C ASP A 681 -14.79 20.95 -18.76
N MET A 682 -14.43 22.12 -19.31
CA MET A 682 -15.38 23.06 -19.95
C MET A 682 -14.75 24.12 -20.90
N PRO A 683 -15.51 24.70 -21.84
CA PRO A 683 -15.02 25.38 -23.05
C PRO A 683 -14.64 26.86 -22.87
N ARG A 684 -13.95 27.39 -23.90
CA ARG A 684 -13.22 28.68 -24.03
C ARG A 684 -13.92 30.02 -23.71
N THR A 685 -15.08 30.09 -23.07
CA THR A 685 -15.79 31.37 -22.81
C THR A 685 -15.85 31.82 -21.35
N MET A 686 -15.05 31.23 -20.45
CA MET A 686 -15.04 31.58 -19.01
C MET A 686 -13.82 32.38 -18.51
N ILE A 687 -13.03 32.99 -19.39
CA ILE A 687 -11.85 33.81 -18.99
C ILE A 687 -12.25 35.08 -18.21
N GLU A 688 -13.49 35.57 -18.37
CA GLU A 688 -13.96 36.77 -17.66
C GLU A 688 -14.62 36.49 -16.30
N ILE A 689 -15.13 35.27 -16.05
CA ILE A 689 -15.75 34.91 -14.76
C ILE A 689 -14.68 34.45 -13.75
N LEU A 690 -13.57 33.84 -14.20
CA LEU A 690 -12.43 33.46 -13.35
C LEU A 690 -11.70 34.66 -12.72
N LYS A 691 -11.75 35.86 -13.33
CA LYS A 691 -11.16 37.08 -12.74
C LYS A 691 -11.89 37.53 -11.47
N ALA A 692 -13.19 37.23 -11.35
CA ALA A 692 -13.98 37.58 -10.17
C ALA A 692 -13.82 36.55 -9.03
N ASP A 693 -13.79 35.26 -9.36
CA ASP A 693 -13.72 34.18 -8.37
C ASP A 693 -12.31 34.01 -7.75
N ILE A 694 -11.26 34.36 -8.51
CA ILE A 694 -9.88 34.45 -8.00
C ILE A 694 -9.72 35.65 -7.06
N ALA A 695 -10.41 36.77 -7.30
CA ALA A 695 -10.35 37.94 -6.41
C ALA A 695 -10.97 37.65 -5.02
N ASP A 696 -12.02 36.83 -4.96
CA ASP A 696 -12.63 36.40 -3.70
C ASP A 696 -11.84 35.29 -2.99
N LYS A 697 -11.10 34.43 -3.73
CA LYS A 697 -10.17 33.45 -3.13
C LYS A 697 -8.83 34.06 -2.68
N ILE A 698 -8.39 35.17 -3.29
CA ILE A 698 -7.22 35.95 -2.82
C ILE A 698 -7.46 36.51 -1.40
N ARG A 699 -8.71 36.81 -1.01
CA ARG A 699 -9.03 37.19 0.38
C ARG A 699 -8.79 36.06 1.39
N GLN A 700 -8.76 34.80 0.96
CA GLN A 700 -8.50 33.63 1.81
C GLN A 700 -7.01 33.25 1.88
N SER A 701 -6.12 33.89 1.12
CA SER A 701 -4.66 33.63 1.13
C SER A 701 -3.89 34.30 2.28
N ARG A 702 -4.59 34.77 3.34
CA ARG A 702 -3.98 35.11 4.62
C ARG A 702 -3.54 33.82 5.32
N GLN A 703 -2.40 33.25 4.91
CA GLN A 703 -1.73 32.20 5.67
C GLN A 703 -0.56 32.83 6.41
N GLY A 704 -0.53 32.74 7.73
CA GLY A 704 0.66 33.06 8.51
C GLY A 704 1.43 31.80 8.93
N PHE A 705 2.59 32.03 9.54
CA PHE A 705 3.57 31.00 9.89
C PHE A 705 3.73 30.85 11.38
N GLY A 706 3.54 29.64 11.89
CA GLY A 706 3.44 29.40 13.33
C GLY A 706 4.78 29.30 14.08
N VAL A 707 4.84 29.82 15.31
CA VAL A 707 5.99 29.67 16.25
C VAL A 707 5.69 28.59 17.31
N ALA A 708 6.58 27.60 17.48
CA ALA A 708 6.37 26.48 18.41
C ALA A 708 6.85 26.76 19.85
N HIS A 709 6.04 26.40 20.86
CA HIS A 709 6.23 26.82 22.26
C HIS A 709 7.02 25.86 23.18
N ASN A 710 7.49 24.68 22.71
CA ASN A 710 7.96 23.60 23.60
C ASN A 710 9.44 23.16 23.46
N TYR A 711 10.35 24.06 23.08
CA TYR A 711 11.80 23.82 23.20
C TYR A 711 12.43 24.85 24.13
N SER A 712 12.40 24.58 25.44
CA SER A 712 12.83 25.53 26.46
C SER A 712 14.34 25.76 26.57
N ASP A 713 15.19 25.28 25.65
CA ASP A 713 16.64 25.59 25.72
C ASP A 713 17.36 25.79 24.37
N HIS A 714 16.78 25.50 23.19
CA HIS A 714 17.54 25.45 21.91
C HIS A 714 16.93 26.14 20.67
N CYS A 715 15.72 26.73 20.75
CA CYS A 715 15.19 27.60 19.67
C CYS A 715 15.03 29.02 20.21
N GLN A 716 16.12 29.78 20.26
CA GLN A 716 16.07 31.21 20.64
C GLN A 716 16.20 32.15 19.43
N ASP A 717 16.43 31.65 18.22
CA ASP A 717 16.88 32.48 17.10
C ASP A 717 15.98 32.34 15.83
N LEU A 718 15.03 33.26 15.61
CA LEU A 718 14.31 33.43 14.34
C LEU A 718 14.53 34.83 13.77
N GLY A 719 15.55 35.01 12.92
CA GLY A 719 15.90 36.30 12.33
C GLY A 719 14.84 36.85 11.37
N VAL A 720 14.83 38.17 11.19
CA VAL A 720 13.96 38.88 10.22
C VAL A 720 14.09 38.27 8.81
N ASP A 721 12.94 37.92 8.24
CA ASP A 721 12.74 37.30 6.92
C ASP A 721 13.61 37.91 5.81
N GLU A 722 14.25 37.05 5.03
CA GLU A 722 15.29 37.40 4.07
C GLU A 722 14.69 37.75 2.68
N PRO A 723 14.81 38.98 2.15
CA PRO A 723 14.50 39.23 0.76
C PRO A 723 15.63 38.65 -0.11
N SER A 724 15.33 37.78 -1.10
CA SER A 724 16.24 37.36 -2.18
C SER A 724 15.61 37.56 -3.56
N VAL A 725 16.43 37.59 -4.64
CA VAL A 725 15.96 37.64 -6.05
C VAL A 725 16.07 36.26 -6.71
N PRO A 726 15.02 35.46 -6.65
CA PRO A 726 14.98 34.11 -7.18
C PRO A 726 14.75 34.01 -8.69
N TRP A 727 15.18 32.90 -9.30
CA TRP A 727 15.20 32.70 -10.76
C TRP A 727 14.59 31.36 -11.20
N ILE A 728 13.78 31.34 -12.28
CA ILE A 728 13.20 30.13 -12.91
C ILE A 728 13.70 29.92 -14.34
N PHE A 729 13.92 28.65 -14.72
CA PHE A 729 14.28 28.25 -16.08
C PHE A 729 13.05 27.87 -16.91
N SER A 730 13.07 28.15 -18.22
CA SER A 730 11.95 27.86 -19.14
C SER A 730 12.35 27.02 -20.37
N LYS A 731 13.65 26.81 -20.68
CA LYS A 731 14.15 25.88 -21.72
C LYS A 731 15.66 25.60 -21.57
N PHE A 732 16.10 24.42 -22.05
CA PHE A 732 17.50 23.98 -22.05
C PHE A 732 18.41 24.89 -22.91
N PRO A 733 19.64 25.22 -22.48
CA PRO A 733 20.67 25.70 -23.38
C PRO A 733 21.90 24.78 -23.38
N SER A 734 22.17 24.14 -24.50
CA SER A 734 23.55 23.90 -24.92
C SER A 734 24.01 25.15 -25.68
N THR A 735 24.74 26.02 -24.99
CA THR A 735 25.46 27.22 -25.51
C THR A 735 24.64 28.48 -25.83
N ILE A 736 25.20 29.62 -25.38
CA ILE A 736 24.94 31.04 -25.74
C ILE A 736 23.71 31.71 -25.09
N ILE A 737 24.03 32.83 -24.41
CA ILE A 737 23.14 33.83 -23.80
C ILE A 737 22.17 34.39 -24.85
N GLY A 738 20.86 34.35 -24.59
CA GLY A 738 19.81 34.93 -25.44
C GLY A 738 18.43 34.99 -24.75
N PRO A 739 17.54 35.92 -25.17
CA PRO A 739 16.41 36.44 -24.39
C PRO A 739 15.21 35.47 -24.36
N ASN A 740 14.33 35.61 -23.36
CA ASN A 740 13.17 34.77 -22.98
C ASN A 740 13.41 33.89 -21.74
N GLN A 741 13.53 34.50 -20.57
CA GLN A 741 13.58 33.79 -19.28
C GLN A 741 12.50 34.33 -18.36
N ALA A 742 11.70 33.46 -17.74
CA ALA A 742 10.59 33.82 -16.84
C ALA A 742 10.97 33.46 -15.39
N VAL A 743 10.84 34.42 -14.47
CA VAL A 743 11.40 34.46 -13.12
C VAL A 743 10.27 34.31 -12.08
N ARG A 744 10.26 33.25 -11.28
CA ARG A 744 9.33 33.12 -10.13
C ARG A 744 10.06 33.40 -8.84
N ILE A 745 9.37 34.09 -7.93
CA ILE A 745 9.96 34.48 -6.65
C ILE A 745 9.76 33.52 -5.46
N ARG A 746 10.83 32.86 -4.99
CA ARG A 746 11.01 32.24 -3.66
C ARG A 746 12.18 32.84 -2.84
N THR A 747 12.18 32.80 -1.50
CA THR A 747 13.37 32.91 -0.61
C THR A 747 13.14 32.09 0.67
N VAL A 748 14.18 31.51 1.29
CA VAL A 748 14.13 30.48 2.36
C VAL A 748 14.51 31.03 3.73
N CYS A 749 13.74 30.61 4.75
CA CYS A 749 14.26 30.05 5.99
C CYS A 749 13.74 28.59 6.16
N GLU A 750 14.41 27.83 7.01
CA GLU A 750 14.76 26.41 6.93
C GLU A 750 13.66 25.36 7.20
N SER A 751 13.37 24.51 6.21
CA SER A 751 12.77 23.15 6.33
C SER A 751 11.39 22.97 6.96
N GLN A 752 10.88 23.98 7.65
CA GLN A 752 9.63 23.89 8.37
C GLN A 752 8.45 24.14 7.44
N ASP A 753 7.37 23.37 7.64
CA ASP A 753 6.14 23.58 6.91
C ASP A 753 5.76 25.07 6.98
N THR A 754 5.53 25.66 5.82
CA THR A 754 5.15 27.07 5.61
C THR A 754 6.28 28.13 5.73
N PHE A 755 7.49 27.87 6.21
CA PHE A 755 8.52 28.91 6.48
C PHE A 755 9.19 29.59 5.24
N CYS A 756 8.67 29.36 4.03
CA CYS A 756 9.19 29.90 2.76
C CYS A 756 8.04 30.57 1.96
N PRO A 757 7.61 31.81 2.31
CA PRO A 757 6.52 32.53 1.63
C PRO A 757 6.92 32.95 0.21
N LEU A 758 5.98 32.84 -0.73
CA LEU A 758 6.21 33.06 -2.16
C LEU A 758 5.14 33.90 -2.79
N GLY A 759 5.54 34.80 -3.68
CA GLY A 759 4.61 35.52 -4.53
C GLY A 759 3.93 34.57 -5.54
N PRO A 760 2.64 34.79 -5.87
CA PRO A 760 1.95 33.97 -6.87
C PRO A 760 2.34 34.30 -8.31
N TYR A 761 3.15 35.34 -8.53
CA TYR A 761 3.46 35.87 -9.86
C TYR A 761 4.88 35.50 -10.33
N ILE A 762 5.01 35.30 -11.64
CA ILE A 762 6.27 35.11 -12.36
C ILE A 762 6.45 36.32 -13.26
N MET A 763 7.63 36.94 -13.24
CA MET A 763 7.96 38.07 -14.11
C MET A 763 9.02 37.66 -15.12
N THR A 764 8.91 38.07 -16.37
CA THR A 764 9.97 37.79 -17.34
C THR A 764 11.21 38.66 -17.10
N SER A 765 12.38 38.18 -17.53
CA SER A 765 13.64 38.94 -17.49
C SER A 765 13.50 40.30 -18.14
N ASP A 766 12.69 40.37 -19.19
CA ASP A 766 12.49 41.57 -19.98
C ASP A 766 11.55 42.57 -19.26
N GLU A 767 10.59 42.06 -18.47
CA GLU A 767 9.68 42.86 -17.64
C GLU A 767 10.36 43.38 -16.36
N ALA A 768 11.27 42.60 -15.77
CA ALA A 768 11.97 42.97 -14.54
C ALA A 768 13.03 44.07 -14.75
N GLY A 769 13.44 44.31 -16.00
CA GLY A 769 14.51 45.24 -16.36
C GLY A 769 15.89 44.68 -16.02
N ASN A 770 16.81 45.52 -15.53
CA ASN A 770 18.14 45.04 -15.15
C ASN A 770 18.10 44.30 -13.80
N VAL A 771 17.94 42.98 -13.88
CA VAL A 771 17.93 42.03 -12.76
C VAL A 771 19.18 42.07 -11.87
N GLU A 772 20.32 42.55 -12.39
CA GLU A 772 21.54 42.75 -11.60
C GLU A 772 21.58 44.12 -10.89
N ASN A 773 20.51 44.90 -10.96
CA ASN A 773 20.40 46.19 -10.28
C ASN A 773 18.97 46.47 -9.77
N LEU A 774 18.43 45.58 -8.94
CA LEU A 774 17.11 45.71 -8.34
C LEU A 774 17.24 46.06 -6.87
N ALA A 775 16.58 47.13 -6.42
CA ALA A 775 16.49 47.46 -5.01
C ALA A 775 15.61 46.45 -4.25
N MET A 776 16.02 46.11 -3.04
CA MET A 776 15.37 45.12 -2.17
C MET A 776 15.13 45.75 -0.81
N LEU A 777 13.93 45.53 -0.26
CA LEU A 777 13.49 46.07 1.03
C LEU A 777 12.75 44.98 1.80
N CYS A 778 12.99 44.85 3.09
CA CYS A 778 12.15 44.06 3.99
C CYS A 778 11.76 44.93 5.18
N SER A 779 10.46 44.98 5.51
CA SER A 779 9.94 45.66 6.68
C SER A 779 9.16 44.71 7.58
N VAL A 780 9.22 44.96 8.89
CA VAL A 780 8.42 44.26 9.91
C VAL A 780 7.56 45.29 10.60
N ASN A 781 6.25 45.07 10.63
CA ASN A 781 5.26 45.98 11.22
C ASN A 781 5.38 47.43 10.68
N GLY A 782 5.76 47.57 9.40
CA GLY A 782 5.96 48.85 8.73
C GLY A 782 7.33 49.49 8.93
N GLU A 783 8.18 48.97 9.82
CA GLU A 783 9.55 49.45 10.02
C GLU A 783 10.51 48.74 9.07
N VAL A 784 11.29 49.47 8.27
CA VAL A 784 12.28 48.88 7.35
C VAL A 784 13.41 48.26 8.14
N LYS A 785 13.56 46.94 8.02
CA LYS A 785 14.57 46.15 8.70
C LYS A 785 15.75 45.85 7.77
N GLN A 786 15.52 45.53 6.49
CA GLN A 786 16.61 45.30 5.54
C GLN A 786 16.46 46.17 4.30
N LYS A 787 17.61 46.56 3.74
CA LYS A 787 17.71 47.29 2.48
C LYS A 787 18.96 46.84 1.74
N GLY A 788 18.82 46.55 0.45
CA GLY A 788 19.94 46.15 -0.39
C GLY A 788 19.65 46.31 -1.87
N ASN A 789 20.57 45.83 -2.69
CA ASN A 789 20.41 45.81 -4.14
C ASN A 789 21.15 44.61 -4.75
N THR A 790 20.59 43.98 -5.80
CA THR A 790 21.21 42.82 -6.46
C THR A 790 22.57 43.11 -7.10
N SER A 791 22.89 44.39 -7.36
CA SER A 791 24.24 44.80 -7.81
C SER A 791 25.33 44.42 -6.80
N GLN A 792 24.96 44.28 -5.52
CA GLN A 792 25.84 43.91 -4.42
C GLN A 792 26.04 42.38 -4.28
N MET A 793 25.39 41.57 -5.12
CA MET A 793 25.59 40.12 -5.12
C MET A 793 27.06 39.78 -5.43
N ILE A 794 27.65 38.93 -4.58
CA ILE A 794 29.04 38.45 -4.71
C ILE A 794 29.20 37.65 -6.02
N HIS A 795 28.27 36.75 -6.30
CA HIS A 795 28.22 35.99 -7.54
C HIS A 795 27.02 36.44 -8.36
N LYS A 796 27.27 36.79 -9.62
CA LYS A 796 26.21 37.13 -10.57
C LYS A 796 25.41 35.88 -10.94
N ILE A 797 24.16 36.09 -11.34
CA ILE A 797 23.22 35.02 -11.66
C ILE A 797 23.82 34.03 -12.68
N PRO A 798 24.42 34.45 -13.82
CA PRO A 798 25.00 33.50 -14.78
C PRO A 798 26.07 32.58 -14.17
N ALA A 799 26.93 33.10 -13.28
CA ALA A 799 27.97 32.32 -12.63
C ALA A 799 27.40 31.30 -11.63
N ILE A 800 26.32 31.65 -10.95
CA ILE A 800 25.58 30.73 -10.08
C ILE A 800 24.99 29.56 -10.90
N VAL A 801 24.34 29.87 -12.02
CA VAL A 801 23.75 28.87 -12.92
C VAL A 801 24.83 27.95 -13.49
N GLU A 802 25.93 28.51 -13.98
CA GLU A 802 27.07 27.75 -14.48
C GLU A 802 27.63 26.79 -13.42
N ARG A 803 27.76 27.26 -12.18
CA ARG A 803 28.26 26.44 -11.07
C ARG A 803 27.34 25.24 -10.78
N ILE A 804 26.02 25.44 -10.75
CA ILE A 804 25.06 24.37 -10.47
C ILE A 804 25.01 23.38 -11.65
N THR A 805 24.96 23.88 -12.88
CA THR A 805 24.88 23.07 -14.10
C THR A 805 26.16 22.26 -14.37
N THR A 806 27.25 22.57 -13.66
CA THR A 806 28.45 21.74 -13.62
C THR A 806 28.21 20.39 -12.91
N VAL A 807 27.31 20.31 -11.92
CA VAL A 807 27.11 19.07 -11.14
C VAL A 807 25.76 18.39 -11.38
N MET A 808 24.73 19.15 -11.75
CA MET A 808 23.37 18.63 -11.91
C MET A 808 22.60 19.37 -13.00
N THR A 809 21.62 18.70 -13.60
CA THR A 809 20.73 19.33 -14.58
C THR A 809 19.70 20.22 -13.90
N LEU A 810 19.53 21.46 -14.37
CA LEU A 810 18.40 22.33 -14.04
C LEU A 810 17.28 22.13 -15.06
N TYR A 811 16.05 21.98 -14.58
CA TYR A 811 14.85 21.78 -15.39
C TYR A 811 13.96 23.02 -15.35
N PRO A 812 13.07 23.18 -16.34
CA PRO A 812 12.05 24.20 -16.27
C PRO A 812 11.22 24.08 -14.99
N GLY A 813 11.05 25.20 -14.29
CA GLY A 813 10.39 25.25 -12.98
C GLY A 813 11.30 25.16 -11.75
N ASP A 814 12.58 24.79 -11.91
CA ASP A 814 13.56 24.88 -10.82
C ASP A 814 13.81 26.34 -10.43
N VAL A 815 14.01 26.60 -9.14
CA VAL A 815 14.18 27.94 -8.59
C VAL A 815 15.52 28.08 -7.87
N ILE A 816 16.29 29.12 -8.19
CA ILE A 816 17.52 29.46 -7.46
C ILE A 816 17.23 30.67 -6.57
N LEU A 817 17.70 30.64 -5.31
CA LEU A 817 17.67 31.74 -4.37
C LEU A 817 19.02 32.42 -4.32
N THR A 818 19.09 33.69 -4.70
CA THR A 818 20.38 34.37 -4.91
C THR A 818 21.01 34.96 -3.65
N GLY A 819 20.40 34.74 -2.48
CA GLY A 819 20.85 35.26 -1.19
C GLY A 819 20.22 36.60 -0.81
N THR A 820 20.55 37.07 0.40
CA THR A 820 19.91 38.22 1.04
C THR A 820 20.89 39.36 1.35
N PRO A 821 20.45 40.64 1.37
CA PRO A 821 21.28 41.74 1.86
C PRO A 821 21.50 41.72 3.38
N ALA A 822 22.39 42.59 3.87
CA ALA A 822 22.66 42.75 5.30
C ALA A 822 21.42 43.19 6.10
N GLY A 823 21.44 42.94 7.42
CA GLY A 823 20.40 43.40 8.36
C GLY A 823 19.49 42.30 8.88
N ILE A 824 19.86 41.03 8.73
CA ILE A 824 19.16 39.88 9.31
C ILE A 824 19.10 40.01 10.84
N GLY A 825 17.95 39.70 11.42
CA GLY A 825 17.65 39.87 12.84
C GLY A 825 18.68 39.30 13.82
N GLY A 826 19.13 38.06 13.60
CA GLY A 826 20.11 37.39 14.46
C GLY A 826 21.53 37.97 14.40
N MET A 827 21.84 38.79 13.39
CA MET A 827 23.14 39.44 13.22
C MET A 827 23.13 40.89 13.71
N ARG A 828 22.05 41.32 14.38
CA ARG A 828 21.93 42.66 14.99
C ARG A 828 22.43 42.66 16.42
N ASP A 829 22.74 43.86 16.92
CA ASP A 829 23.10 44.07 18.31
C ASP A 829 22.17 45.13 18.95
N PRO A 830 21.26 44.73 19.86
CA PRO A 830 20.97 43.34 20.24
C PRO A 830 20.25 42.57 19.12
N PRO A 831 20.28 41.23 19.13
CA PRO A 831 19.51 40.42 18.18
C PRO A 831 18.02 40.73 18.24
N GLU A 832 17.38 40.76 17.08
CA GLU A 832 15.95 41.04 16.95
C GLU A 832 15.26 39.90 16.20
N PHE A 833 14.41 39.14 16.91
CA PHE A 833 13.71 37.98 16.36
C PHE A 833 12.23 38.24 16.14
N LEU A 834 11.68 37.59 15.11
CA LEU A 834 10.26 37.65 14.76
C LEU A 834 9.38 37.00 15.84
N LYS A 835 8.16 37.52 16.01
CA LYS A 835 7.19 37.08 17.03
C LYS A 835 5.81 36.87 16.42
N PRO A 836 4.97 35.98 16.99
CA PRO A 836 3.57 35.86 16.60
C PRO A 836 2.87 37.23 16.60
N GLY A 837 2.16 37.52 15.51
CA GLY A 837 1.52 38.80 15.23
C GLY A 837 2.35 39.75 14.35
N ASP A 838 3.65 39.50 14.14
CA ASP A 838 4.47 40.32 13.25
C ASP A 838 4.02 40.18 11.80
N VAL A 839 3.95 41.30 11.08
CA VAL A 839 3.68 41.34 9.64
C VAL A 839 4.95 41.74 8.92
N ILE A 840 5.43 40.82 8.08
CA ILE A 840 6.63 40.96 7.28
C ILE A 840 6.21 41.38 5.88
N ARG A 841 6.90 42.38 5.32
CA ARG A 841 6.72 42.84 3.94
C ARG A 841 8.05 42.92 3.22
N SER A 842 8.26 42.00 2.28
CA SER A 842 9.43 41.94 1.41
C SER A 842 9.10 42.51 0.04
N GLU A 843 9.86 43.49 -0.43
CA GLU A 843 9.67 44.17 -1.70
C GLU A 843 10.95 44.13 -2.53
N ILE A 844 10.81 43.78 -3.81
CA ILE A 844 11.87 43.85 -4.80
C ILE A 844 11.38 44.75 -5.93
N GLN A 845 12.17 45.79 -6.21
CA GLN A 845 11.86 46.77 -7.23
C GLN A 845 11.56 46.09 -8.56
N ASN A 846 10.52 46.56 -9.22
CA ASN A 846 9.96 46.06 -10.47
C ASN A 846 9.40 44.63 -10.42
N ILE A 847 9.75 43.79 -9.45
CA ILE A 847 9.22 42.41 -9.40
C ILE A 847 7.96 42.29 -8.55
N GLY A 848 7.95 42.84 -7.35
CA GLY A 848 6.73 42.83 -6.53
C GLY A 848 6.95 42.87 -5.03
N VAL A 849 5.83 42.71 -4.33
CA VAL A 849 5.72 42.78 -2.87
C VAL A 849 5.11 41.48 -2.37
N LEU A 850 5.76 40.89 -1.39
CA LEU A 850 5.30 39.73 -0.62
C LEU A 850 5.00 40.19 0.80
N THR A 851 3.84 39.82 1.33
CA THR A 851 3.45 40.13 2.71
C THR A 851 3.03 38.86 3.40
N THR A 852 3.54 38.64 4.61
CA THR A 852 3.24 37.45 5.40
C THR A 852 3.15 37.78 6.89
N SER A 853 2.30 37.05 7.61
CA SER A 853 2.16 37.15 9.07
C SER A 853 2.90 36.02 9.78
N VAL A 854 3.47 36.31 10.94
CA VAL A 854 3.87 35.30 11.90
C VAL A 854 2.66 34.98 12.76
N GLU A 855 2.30 33.71 12.86
CA GLU A 855 1.18 33.17 13.61
C GLU A 855 1.68 32.23 14.73
N GLU A 856 0.78 31.65 15.49
CA GLU A 856 1.08 30.63 16.51
C GLU A 856 0.62 29.27 15.95
N PHE A 857 1.45 28.22 16.04
CA PHE A 857 1.09 26.85 15.58
C PHE A 857 0.78 25.91 16.73
#